data_AF-A0A452H8C9-F1
#
_entry.id   AF-A0A452H8C9-F1
#
_cell.length_a   1.000
_cell.length_b   1.000
_cell.length_c   1.000
_cell.angle_alpha   90.00
_cell.angle_beta   90.00
_cell.angle_gamma   90.00
#
_symmetry.space_group_name_H-M   'P 1'
#
loop_
_entity.id
_entity.type
_entity.pdbx_description
1 polymer ?
#
loop_
_entity_poly.entity_id
_entity_poly.type
_entity_poly.pdbx_seq_one_letter_code
_entity_poly.pdbx_strand_id
1 'polypeptide(L)'
;MSIYSDKSIHLSFLRTVPPYSHQSNVWFEMMRVYNWNHIILIVSDDHEGRAAQKKLETLLEEKESKSKKRNYENLDQLSYDNKRGPKAEKVLQFDPGTKNVTSLLLEAKELEARVIILSASEDDAATVYRSAAMLNMTGSGYVWLVGEREISGNALRYAPDGVIGLQLINGKNESAHISDAVAVVAQAVHDLFEKENITDPPRGCVGNTNIWKTGPLFKRVLMSCKYTEGVTGRVEFNEDGDRKFANYSIMNLQNRKLVQIGVYNGSHVLPNDRKIIWPGGETEKPAGYQMSTKLKIVTIHQEPFVYVKATQADGTCKEEITINGDPVKKVFCTGPNETIPGRPTVALCCYGFCIDLLIRLAGVMNFTYEVHLVADGKFGTQERVNNSNKKEWNGMMGELLSGQADMIVAPLTINNERAQYIEFSKPFKYQGLTILVKKEIPRSTLDSFMQPFQSTLWLLVGLSVHVVAVMLYLLDRFSPFGRFKVNSEEEEEDALTLSSAMWFSWGVLLNSGIGEGAPRSFSARILGMVWAGFAMIIVASYTANLAAFLVLDRPEERITGINDPRLRNPSDKFIYATVKQSSVDIYFRRQVELSTMYRHMEKHNYESAAEAIQAVRDSKLHAFIWDSAVLEFEASQKCDLVTTGELFFRSGFGIGMRKDSPWKQNVSLAILKSHENGFMEDLDKTWVRYQECDSRSNAPATLTFENMAGVFMLVAGGIVAGIFLIFIEIAYKRHKDARRKQMQLAFAAVNVWRKNLQEETSDH
;
A
#
# COMPACT_ATOMS: atom_id res chain seq x y z
N MET A 1 48.05 15.37 -1.50
CA MET A 1 48.86 15.20 -2.73
C MET A 1 48.01 14.97 -3.98
N SER A 2 46.78 14.45 -3.86
CA SER A 2 45.85 14.25 -4.98
C SER A 2 45.31 15.55 -5.59
N ILE A 3 45.38 16.70 -4.91
CA ILE A 3 44.96 18.00 -5.48
C ILE A 3 45.74 18.38 -6.76
N TYR A 4 46.98 17.92 -6.89
CA TYR A 4 47.78 18.15 -8.09
C TYR A 4 47.34 17.29 -9.31
N SER A 5 46.46 16.30 -9.12
CA SER A 5 45.84 15.57 -10.23
C SER A 5 44.80 16.45 -10.95
N ASP A 6 44.19 17.41 -10.24
CA ASP A 6 43.08 18.20 -10.78
C ASP A 6 43.56 19.16 -11.86
N LYS A 7 43.17 18.90 -13.10
CA LYS A 7 43.53 19.71 -14.28
C LYS A 7 42.79 21.04 -14.35
N SER A 8 41.76 21.26 -13.54
CA SER A 8 41.15 22.59 -13.41
C SER A 8 42.03 23.56 -12.61
N ILE A 9 42.78 23.05 -11.63
CA ILE A 9 43.67 23.84 -10.76
C ILE A 9 45.10 23.83 -11.32
N HIS A 10 45.62 22.65 -11.67
CA HIS A 10 47.01 22.42 -12.05
C HIS A 10 47.13 21.84 -13.46
N LEU A 11 46.98 22.71 -14.46
CA LEU A 11 47.06 22.34 -15.88
C LEU A 11 48.44 21.83 -16.32
N SER A 12 49.54 22.28 -15.70
CA SER A 12 50.91 21.97 -16.13
C SER A 12 51.56 20.82 -15.36
N PHE A 13 50.93 20.30 -14.31
CA PHE A 13 51.55 19.35 -13.41
C PHE A 13 51.59 17.93 -13.99
N LEU A 14 52.77 17.29 -13.90
CA LEU A 14 53.00 15.85 -14.12
C LEU A 14 53.90 15.32 -13.01
N ARG A 15 53.76 14.04 -12.67
CA ARG A 15 54.58 13.42 -11.61
C ARG A 15 55.02 12.00 -11.91
N THR A 16 56.26 11.69 -11.52
CA THR A 16 56.88 10.36 -11.62
C THR A 16 56.50 9.42 -10.48
N VAL A 17 55.87 9.95 -9.43
CA VAL A 17 55.34 9.22 -8.27
C VAL A 17 53.82 9.35 -8.28
N PRO A 18 53.04 8.26 -8.22
CA PRO A 18 51.57 8.34 -8.22
C PRO A 18 51.02 8.99 -6.93
N PRO A 19 49.82 9.59 -6.96
CA PRO A 19 49.13 10.06 -5.75
C PRO A 19 48.72 8.90 -4.83
N TYR A 20 48.39 9.19 -3.56
CA TYR A 20 47.92 8.17 -2.62
C TYR A 20 46.55 7.59 -3.04
N SER A 21 45.68 8.38 -3.67
CA SER A 21 44.43 7.86 -4.27
C SER A 21 44.64 6.70 -5.26
N HIS A 22 45.81 6.62 -5.92
CA HIS A 22 46.16 5.52 -6.82
C HIS A 22 46.41 4.18 -6.10
N GLN A 23 46.65 4.20 -4.78
CA GLN A 23 46.78 3.00 -3.95
C GLN A 23 45.47 2.18 -3.92
N SER A 24 44.33 2.80 -4.21
CA SER A 24 43.04 2.14 -4.35
C SER A 24 43.02 1.02 -5.40
N ASN A 25 43.86 1.11 -6.44
CA ASN A 25 44.03 0.02 -7.40
C ASN A 25 44.61 -1.25 -6.75
N VAL A 26 45.55 -1.07 -5.81
CA VAL A 26 46.16 -2.19 -5.09
C VAL A 26 45.16 -2.81 -4.14
N TRP A 27 44.39 -2.00 -3.39
CA TRP A 27 43.30 -2.51 -2.56
C TRP A 27 42.28 -3.30 -3.38
N PHE A 28 41.90 -2.78 -4.55
CA PHE A 28 40.96 -3.46 -5.45
C PHE A 28 41.50 -4.81 -5.95
N GLU A 29 42.77 -4.88 -6.36
CA GLU A 29 43.37 -6.16 -6.75
C GLU A 29 43.55 -7.12 -5.56
N MET A 30 43.82 -6.61 -4.35
CA MET A 30 43.86 -7.41 -3.13
C MET A 30 42.50 -8.06 -2.84
N MET A 31 41.41 -7.31 -2.96
CA MET A 31 40.06 -7.87 -2.84
C MET A 31 39.80 -9.01 -3.83
N ARG A 32 40.36 -8.91 -5.05
CA ARG A 32 40.25 -9.96 -6.07
C ARG A 32 41.05 -11.20 -5.72
N VAL A 33 42.28 -11.04 -5.21
CA VAL A 33 43.11 -12.19 -4.82
C VAL A 33 42.44 -12.96 -3.67
N TYR A 34 41.84 -12.24 -2.72
CA TYR A 34 41.25 -12.84 -1.54
C TYR A 34 39.75 -13.13 -1.63
N ASN A 35 39.09 -12.81 -2.75
CA ASN A 35 37.64 -12.95 -2.96
C ASN A 35 36.79 -12.27 -1.87
N TRP A 36 37.22 -11.10 -1.39
CA TRP A 36 36.41 -10.31 -0.46
C TRP A 36 35.43 -9.44 -1.25
N ASN A 37 34.14 -9.73 -1.09
CA ASN A 37 33.10 -9.05 -1.85
C ASN A 37 32.47 -7.87 -1.10
N HIS A 38 32.58 -7.84 0.23
CA HIS A 38 32.00 -6.83 1.10
C HIS A 38 33.11 -6.11 1.87
N ILE A 39 33.15 -4.78 1.74
CA ILE A 39 34.15 -3.95 2.43
C ILE A 39 33.48 -2.75 3.11
N ILE A 40 34.14 -2.26 4.16
CA ILE A 40 33.85 -0.98 4.80
C ILE A 40 34.97 -0.03 4.43
N LEU A 41 34.63 1.14 3.89
CA LEU A 41 35.61 2.17 3.55
C LEU A 41 35.53 3.30 4.58
N ILE A 42 36.60 3.53 5.33
CA ILE A 42 36.73 4.61 6.31
C ILE A 42 37.72 5.65 5.77
N VAL A 43 37.26 6.89 5.66
CA VAL A 43 37.99 7.95 4.94
C VAL A 43 37.91 9.26 5.70
N SER A 44 39.02 9.99 5.77
CA SER A 44 39.01 11.38 6.23
C SER A 44 38.29 12.29 5.23
N ASP A 45 37.51 13.27 5.69
CA ASP A 45 36.85 14.26 4.81
C ASP A 45 37.82 15.34 4.31
N ASP A 46 38.99 14.92 3.84
CA ASP A 46 39.97 15.75 3.17
C ASP A 46 39.97 15.49 1.65
N HIS A 47 40.68 16.32 0.89
CA HIS A 47 40.79 16.13 -0.55
C HIS A 47 41.42 14.77 -0.92
N GLU A 48 42.36 14.27 -0.11
CA GLU A 48 43.01 12.99 -0.38
C GLU A 48 42.03 11.83 -0.18
N GLY A 49 41.31 11.85 0.94
CA GLY A 49 40.29 10.87 1.25
C GLY A 49 39.19 10.81 0.19
N ARG A 50 38.58 11.96 -0.15
CA ARG A 50 37.56 12.03 -1.21
C ARG A 50 38.07 11.53 -2.56
N ALA A 51 39.33 11.80 -2.91
CA ALA A 51 39.94 11.28 -4.13
C ALA A 51 40.13 9.76 -4.09
N ALA A 52 40.57 9.20 -2.96
CA ALA A 52 40.70 7.75 -2.77
C ALA A 52 39.33 7.06 -2.83
N GLN A 53 38.31 7.61 -2.15
CA GLN A 53 36.94 7.13 -2.23
C GLN A 53 36.44 7.10 -3.68
N LYS A 54 36.49 8.23 -4.37
CA LYS A 54 36.03 8.34 -5.76
C LYS A 54 36.76 7.36 -6.67
N LYS A 55 38.07 7.19 -6.49
CA LYS A 55 38.88 6.25 -7.29
C LYS A 55 38.49 4.80 -7.02
N LEU A 56 38.21 4.43 -5.78
CA LEU A 56 37.77 3.08 -5.46
C LEU A 56 36.36 2.81 -6.00
N GLU A 57 35.44 3.76 -5.85
CA GLU A 57 34.07 3.66 -6.39
C GLU A 57 34.08 3.46 -7.91
N THR A 58 34.87 4.22 -8.66
CA THR A 58 34.95 4.04 -10.12
C THR A 58 35.48 2.65 -10.52
N LEU A 59 36.44 2.09 -9.76
CA LEU A 59 36.94 0.72 -10.00
C LEU A 59 35.87 -0.34 -9.73
N LEU A 60 35.03 -0.15 -8.71
CA LEU A 60 33.93 -1.05 -8.38
C LEU A 60 32.85 -1.00 -9.47
N GLU A 61 32.50 0.19 -9.96
CA GLU A 61 31.48 0.41 -11.01
C GLU A 61 31.89 -0.11 -12.40
N GLU A 62 33.14 0.15 -12.85
CA GLU A 62 33.64 -0.28 -14.16
C GLU A 62 33.54 -1.80 -14.32
N LYS A 63 33.73 -2.56 -13.24
CA LYS A 63 33.67 -4.02 -13.27
C LYS A 63 32.23 -4.54 -13.24
N GLU A 64 31.33 -3.90 -12.50
CA GLU A 64 29.90 -4.24 -12.57
C GLU A 64 29.36 -4.08 -14.01
N SER A 65 29.72 -2.99 -14.69
CA SER A 65 29.26 -2.73 -16.06
C SER A 65 29.82 -3.71 -17.10
N LYS A 66 31.10 -4.09 -17.00
CA LYS A 66 31.72 -5.12 -17.86
C LYS A 66 31.14 -6.51 -17.61
N SER A 67 30.82 -6.85 -16.35
CA SER A 67 30.14 -8.10 -16.00
C SER A 67 28.72 -8.14 -16.58
N LYS A 68 27.96 -7.03 -16.47
CA LYS A 68 26.62 -6.89 -17.07
C LYS A 68 26.64 -7.03 -18.60
N LYS A 69 27.59 -6.41 -19.31
CA LYS A 69 27.70 -6.50 -20.78
C LYS A 69 28.03 -7.91 -21.28
N ARG A 70 28.97 -8.60 -20.64
CA ARG A 70 29.38 -9.97 -21.04
C ARG A 70 28.28 -11.01 -20.82
N ASN A 71 27.37 -10.74 -19.88
CA ASN A 71 26.26 -11.64 -19.53
C ASN A 71 24.99 -11.40 -20.37
N TYR A 72 24.93 -10.34 -21.18
CA TYR A 72 23.79 -10.11 -22.10
C TYR A 72 23.90 -10.98 -23.37
N GLU A 73 25.06 -11.59 -23.62
CA GLU A 73 25.32 -12.47 -24.78
C GLU A 73 25.04 -13.96 -24.48
N ASN A 74 24.88 -14.37 -23.22
CA ASN A 74 24.57 -15.75 -22.84
C ASN A 74 23.22 -15.83 -22.13
N LEU A 75 22.24 -16.42 -22.82
CA LEU A 75 20.82 -16.45 -22.46
C LEU A 75 20.46 -17.54 -21.43
N ASP A 76 21.32 -17.83 -20.44
CA ASP A 76 21.03 -18.80 -19.38
C ASP A 76 20.81 -18.09 -18.03
N GLN A 77 19.53 -17.91 -17.71
CA GLN A 77 19.02 -17.20 -16.53
C GLN A 77 19.20 -17.94 -15.18
N LEU A 78 19.85 -19.10 -15.15
CA LEU A 78 20.01 -19.95 -13.96
C LEU A 78 21.39 -19.87 -13.29
N SER A 79 22.35 -19.12 -13.85
CA SER A 79 23.71 -18.92 -13.30
C SER A 79 23.97 -17.45 -12.96
N TYR A 80 22.99 -16.75 -12.38
CA TYR A 80 23.09 -15.32 -12.09
C TYR A 80 24.06 -14.97 -10.94
N ASP A 81 24.51 -15.93 -10.14
CA ASP A 81 25.16 -15.63 -8.84
C ASP A 81 26.68 -15.86 -8.76
N ASN A 82 27.34 -16.52 -9.71
CA ASN A 82 28.67 -17.07 -9.41
C ASN A 82 29.89 -16.13 -9.55
N LYS A 83 29.74 -14.86 -9.95
CA LYS A 83 30.85 -13.86 -9.89
C LYS A 83 30.35 -12.44 -9.63
N ARG A 84 29.71 -12.20 -8.48
CA ARG A 84 29.51 -10.81 -8.01
C ARG A 84 30.89 -10.17 -7.76
N GLY A 85 31.09 -8.98 -8.30
CA GLY A 85 32.29 -8.19 -8.03
C GLY A 85 32.30 -7.65 -6.59
N PRO A 86 33.45 -7.20 -6.07
CA PRO A 86 33.50 -6.53 -4.79
C PRO A 86 32.64 -5.26 -4.80
N LYS A 87 31.98 -4.96 -3.68
CA LYS A 87 31.20 -3.75 -3.45
C LYS A 87 31.52 -3.18 -2.06
N ALA A 88 31.45 -1.85 -1.96
CA ALA A 88 31.47 -1.18 -0.67
C ALA A 88 30.08 -1.31 -0.03
N GLU A 89 30.00 -1.89 1.17
CA GLU A 89 28.76 -1.97 1.94
C GLU A 89 28.38 -0.59 2.47
N LYS A 90 29.37 0.14 2.99
CA LYS A 90 29.20 1.50 3.50
C LYS A 90 30.49 2.29 3.41
N VAL A 91 30.36 3.59 3.15
CA VAL A 91 31.44 4.57 3.24
C VAL A 91 31.21 5.44 4.46
N LEU A 92 32.21 5.47 5.34
CA LEU A 92 32.19 6.19 6.60
C LEU A 92 33.21 7.32 6.53
N GLN A 93 32.70 8.55 6.52
CA GLN A 93 33.52 9.77 6.46
C GLN A 93 33.66 10.37 7.86
N PHE A 94 34.84 10.88 8.18
CA PHE A 94 35.10 11.58 9.44
C PHE A 94 35.92 12.85 9.24
N ASP A 95 35.65 13.86 10.06
CA ASP A 95 36.36 15.13 9.98
C ASP A 95 37.81 15.00 10.47
N PRO A 96 38.81 15.50 9.72
CA PRO A 96 40.21 15.48 10.14
C PRO A 96 40.43 16.15 11.51
N GLY A 97 41.30 15.58 12.35
CA GLY A 97 41.60 16.11 13.69
C GLY A 97 40.58 15.76 14.78
N THR A 98 39.55 15.00 14.46
CA THR A 98 38.57 14.49 15.44
C THR A 98 39.20 13.47 16.38
N LYS A 99 39.21 13.75 17.68
CA LYS A 99 39.80 12.84 18.70
C LYS A 99 38.90 11.67 19.09
N ASN A 100 37.58 11.81 18.92
CA ASN A 100 36.61 10.79 19.31
C ASN A 100 35.87 10.25 18.08
N VAL A 101 36.31 9.10 17.58
CA VAL A 101 35.72 8.42 16.41
C VAL A 101 34.93 7.17 16.81
N THR A 102 34.60 7.02 18.10
CA THR A 102 33.98 5.82 18.65
C THR A 102 32.56 5.56 18.13
N SER A 103 31.74 6.61 17.96
CA SER A 103 30.38 6.48 17.40
C SER A 103 30.41 5.92 15.97
N LEU A 104 31.32 6.42 15.14
CA LEU A 104 31.50 5.96 13.76
C LEU A 104 31.92 4.49 13.69
N LEU A 105 32.83 4.08 14.59
CA LEU A 105 33.28 2.69 14.66
C LEU A 105 32.23 1.75 15.25
N LEU A 106 31.37 2.23 16.15
CA LEU A 106 30.20 1.47 16.61
C LEU A 106 29.23 1.20 15.45
N GLU A 107 28.98 2.20 14.62
CA GLU A 107 28.20 2.03 13.40
C GLU A 107 28.87 1.04 12.43
N ALA A 108 30.19 1.12 12.26
CA ALA A 108 30.95 0.17 11.43
C ALA A 108 30.87 -1.27 11.97
N LYS A 109 30.85 -1.44 13.28
CA LYS A 109 30.81 -2.76 13.95
C LYS A 109 29.48 -3.49 13.75
N GLU A 110 28.38 -2.74 13.63
CA GLU A 110 27.04 -3.28 13.37
C GLU A 110 26.87 -3.78 11.92
N LEU A 111 27.76 -3.40 10.99
CA LEU A 111 27.74 -3.87 9.60
C LEU A 111 28.15 -5.34 9.48
N GLU A 112 27.84 -5.97 8.34
CA GLU A 112 28.13 -7.39 8.09
C GLU A 112 29.57 -7.61 7.61
N ALA A 113 30.13 -6.66 6.88
CA ALA A 113 31.51 -6.69 6.43
C ALA A 113 32.51 -6.64 7.59
N ARG A 114 33.63 -7.35 7.41
CA ARG A 114 34.74 -7.39 8.37
C ARG A 114 36.07 -6.94 7.75
N VAL A 115 36.08 -6.65 6.45
CA VAL A 115 37.23 -6.03 5.76
C VAL A 115 37.07 -4.51 5.81
N ILE A 116 38.01 -3.86 6.46
CA ILE A 116 38.04 -2.42 6.66
C ILE A 116 39.20 -1.83 5.87
N ILE A 117 38.91 -0.80 5.08
CA ILE A 117 39.90 -0.02 4.36
C ILE A 117 39.98 1.35 5.01
N LEU A 118 41.16 1.75 5.45
CA LEU A 118 41.40 3.06 6.07
C LEU A 118 42.30 3.91 5.17
N SER A 119 41.83 5.11 4.85
CA SER A 119 42.62 6.17 4.22
C SER A 119 42.51 7.44 5.05
N ALA A 120 43.60 7.83 5.70
CA ALA A 120 43.65 8.91 6.67
C ALA A 120 45.04 9.60 6.72
N SER A 121 45.16 10.67 7.52
CA SER A 121 46.46 11.22 7.87
C SER A 121 47.17 10.34 8.91
N GLU A 122 48.48 10.55 9.14
CA GLU A 122 49.26 9.75 10.10
C GLU A 122 48.70 9.87 11.54
N ASP A 123 48.32 11.07 11.95
CA ASP A 123 47.78 11.33 13.31
C ASP A 123 46.33 10.85 13.47
N ASP A 124 45.53 10.96 12.42
CA ASP A 124 44.16 10.44 12.41
C ASP A 124 44.16 8.90 12.47
N ALA A 125 45.05 8.25 11.71
CA ALA A 125 45.21 6.79 11.76
C ALA A 125 45.58 6.29 13.16
N ALA A 126 46.48 7.00 13.86
CA ALA A 126 46.82 6.69 15.25
C ALA A 126 45.61 6.80 16.20
N THR A 127 44.68 7.71 15.91
CA THR A 127 43.43 7.86 16.68
C THR A 127 42.44 6.75 16.37
N VAL A 128 42.25 6.43 15.08
CA VAL A 128 41.38 5.33 14.63
C VAL A 128 41.84 4.00 15.21
N TYR A 129 43.15 3.68 15.17
CA TYR A 129 43.66 2.43 15.74
C TYR A 129 43.42 2.31 17.25
N ARG A 130 43.59 3.39 18.01
CA ARG A 130 43.31 3.38 19.46
C ARG A 130 41.84 3.10 19.74
N SER A 131 40.93 3.77 19.02
CA SER A 131 39.49 3.55 19.18
C SER A 131 39.04 2.17 18.67
N ALA A 132 39.63 1.67 17.57
CA ALA A 132 39.36 0.34 17.04
C ALA A 132 39.80 -0.77 18.02
N ALA A 133 40.96 -0.60 18.67
CA ALA A 133 41.43 -1.51 19.71
C ALA A 133 40.50 -1.53 20.92
N MET A 134 39.98 -0.36 21.36
CA MET A 134 38.99 -0.28 22.45
C MET A 134 37.67 -0.99 22.13
N LEU A 135 37.27 -1.02 20.85
CA LEU A 135 36.03 -1.66 20.40
C LEU A 135 36.20 -3.14 19.98
N ASN A 136 37.40 -3.71 20.18
CA ASN A 136 37.81 -5.05 19.75
C ASN A 136 37.67 -5.29 18.24
N MET A 137 37.81 -4.25 17.42
CA MET A 137 37.80 -4.35 15.95
C MET A 137 39.16 -4.77 15.36
N THR A 138 40.14 -5.07 16.21
CA THR A 138 41.47 -5.57 15.86
C THR A 138 41.65 -7.06 16.22
N GLY A 139 40.56 -7.72 16.59
CA GLY A 139 40.53 -9.14 16.93
C GLY A 139 40.43 -10.05 15.71
N SER A 140 40.29 -11.36 15.98
CA SER A 140 40.06 -12.40 14.98
C SER A 140 38.86 -12.08 14.08
N GLY A 141 38.97 -12.43 12.80
CA GLY A 141 37.91 -12.22 11.80
C GLY A 141 37.87 -10.84 11.14
N TYR A 142 38.49 -9.80 11.73
CA TYR A 142 38.64 -8.48 11.12
C TYR A 142 39.88 -8.42 10.23
N VAL A 143 39.80 -7.65 9.14
CA VAL A 143 40.93 -7.40 8.24
C VAL A 143 41.07 -5.90 8.04
N TRP A 144 42.29 -5.38 8.18
CA TRP A 144 42.61 -3.98 7.97
C TRP A 144 43.54 -3.82 6.78
N LEU A 145 43.06 -3.15 5.74
CA LEU A 145 43.83 -2.70 4.59
C LEU A 145 44.05 -1.20 4.70
N VAL A 146 45.30 -0.76 4.67
CA VAL A 146 45.62 0.64 4.88
C VAL A 146 46.61 1.14 3.82
N GLY A 147 46.70 2.46 3.68
CA GLY A 147 47.65 3.10 2.79
C GLY A 147 49.07 3.14 3.36
N GLU A 148 49.92 3.91 2.69
CA GLU A 148 51.34 4.06 3.08
C GLU A 148 51.54 4.97 4.31
N ARG A 149 50.68 5.97 4.51
CA ARG A 149 50.81 6.93 5.62
C ARG A 149 50.39 6.33 6.95
N GLU A 150 49.47 5.37 6.88
CA GLU A 150 48.84 4.73 8.02
C GLU A 150 49.72 3.65 8.65
N ILE A 151 50.84 3.31 8.01
CA ILE A 151 51.89 2.41 8.53
C ILE A 151 53.22 3.12 8.80
N SER A 152 53.27 4.46 8.70
CA SER A 152 54.45 5.28 9.00
C SER A 152 54.29 6.09 10.29
N GLY A 153 55.39 6.70 10.72
CA GLY A 153 55.38 7.74 11.76
C GLY A 153 54.73 7.32 13.09
N ASN A 154 53.82 8.16 13.57
CA ASN A 154 53.11 7.96 14.84
C ASN A 154 52.09 6.81 14.76
N ALA A 155 51.49 6.58 13.59
CA ALA A 155 50.48 5.54 13.37
C ALA A 155 51.02 4.13 13.66
N LEU A 156 52.26 3.84 13.26
CA LEU A 156 52.92 2.54 13.45
C LEU A 156 53.01 2.11 14.94
N ARG A 157 53.07 3.07 15.87
CA ARG A 157 53.11 2.78 17.32
C ARG A 157 51.82 2.17 17.83
N TYR A 158 50.69 2.53 17.23
CA TYR A 158 49.36 2.08 17.61
C TYR A 158 48.75 1.09 16.62
N ALA A 159 49.42 0.84 15.49
CA ALA A 159 48.95 -0.10 14.48
C ALA A 159 48.76 -1.52 15.06
N PRO A 160 47.60 -2.16 14.82
CA PRO A 160 47.34 -3.52 15.28
C PRO A 160 48.14 -4.56 14.49
N ASP A 161 48.50 -5.65 15.14
CA ASP A 161 49.17 -6.77 14.47
C ASP A 161 48.27 -7.37 13.38
N GLY A 162 48.88 -7.78 12.26
CA GLY A 162 48.18 -8.34 11.11
C GLY A 162 47.59 -7.32 10.14
N VAL A 163 47.76 -6.01 10.37
CA VAL A 163 47.44 -4.97 9.38
C VAL A 163 48.24 -5.18 8.11
N ILE A 164 47.58 -4.99 6.96
CA ILE A 164 48.22 -4.98 5.66
C ILE A 164 48.30 -3.52 5.18
N GLY A 165 49.51 -3.03 5.02
CA GLY A 165 49.78 -1.71 4.47
C GLY A 165 50.49 -1.77 3.13
N LEU A 166 50.56 -0.63 2.47
CA LEU A 166 51.20 -0.47 1.17
C LEU A 166 52.44 0.38 1.31
N GLN A 167 53.48 0.09 0.55
CA GLN A 167 54.67 0.92 0.49
C GLN A 167 55.11 1.06 -0.97
N LEU A 168 55.33 2.30 -1.42
CA LEU A 168 55.77 2.55 -2.79
C LEU A 168 57.25 2.16 -2.96
N ILE A 169 57.55 1.36 -3.98
CA ILE A 169 58.94 0.99 -4.29
C ILE A 169 59.64 2.23 -4.88
N ASN A 170 60.84 2.53 -4.38
CA ASN A 170 61.65 3.69 -4.75
C ASN A 170 61.03 5.08 -4.45
N GLY A 171 59.91 5.16 -3.72
CA GLY A 171 59.21 6.44 -3.50
C GLY A 171 60.04 7.54 -2.81
N LYS A 172 61.06 7.16 -2.02
CA LYS A 172 61.99 8.10 -1.36
C LYS A 172 63.31 8.30 -2.12
N ASN A 173 63.54 7.57 -3.21
CA ASN A 173 64.80 7.63 -3.94
C ASN A 173 64.75 8.73 -5.01
N GLU A 174 65.08 9.95 -4.60
CA GLU A 174 65.07 11.13 -5.46
C GLU A 174 66.00 10.97 -6.66
N SER A 175 67.20 10.40 -6.47
CA SER A 175 68.19 10.23 -7.54
C SER A 175 67.68 9.37 -8.70
N ALA A 176 66.97 8.28 -8.40
CA ALA A 176 66.37 7.42 -9.41
C ALA A 176 65.24 8.13 -10.16
N HIS A 177 64.40 8.88 -9.44
CA HIS A 177 63.32 9.66 -10.05
C HIS A 177 63.83 10.81 -10.93
N ILE A 178 64.95 11.46 -10.56
CA ILE A 178 65.59 12.51 -11.37
C ILE A 178 66.11 11.90 -12.68
N SER A 179 66.80 10.76 -12.60
CA SER A 179 67.31 10.06 -13.79
C SER A 179 66.18 9.72 -14.77
N ASP A 180 65.10 9.12 -14.27
CA ASP A 180 63.95 8.75 -15.10
C ASP A 180 63.21 9.99 -15.65
N ALA A 181 63.06 11.05 -14.85
CA ALA A 181 62.41 12.28 -15.29
C ALA A 181 63.19 12.97 -16.42
N VAL A 182 64.52 13.06 -16.29
CA VAL A 182 65.39 13.63 -17.33
C VAL A 182 65.35 12.79 -18.60
N ALA A 183 65.34 11.45 -18.48
CA ALA A 183 65.23 10.56 -19.64
C ALA A 183 63.90 10.75 -20.39
N VAL A 184 62.79 10.85 -19.66
CA VAL A 184 61.46 11.12 -20.25
C VAL A 184 61.42 12.48 -20.93
N VAL A 185 61.99 13.52 -20.31
CA VAL A 185 62.08 14.85 -20.92
C VAL A 185 62.95 14.83 -22.18
N ALA A 186 64.10 14.15 -22.14
CA ALA A 186 64.99 14.02 -23.29
C ALA A 186 64.29 13.36 -24.48
N GLN A 187 63.56 12.25 -24.23
CA GLN A 187 62.75 11.59 -25.26
C GLN A 187 61.63 12.51 -25.78
N ALA A 188 60.92 13.18 -24.88
CA ALA A 188 59.83 14.08 -25.27
C ALA A 188 60.31 15.25 -26.14
N VAL A 189 61.48 15.80 -25.82
CA VAL A 189 62.09 16.89 -26.58
C VAL A 189 62.55 16.38 -27.95
N HIS A 190 63.19 15.21 -28.01
CA HIS A 190 63.59 14.58 -29.27
C HIS A 190 62.38 14.36 -30.19
N ASP A 191 61.31 13.74 -29.67
CA ASP A 191 60.06 13.49 -30.39
C ASP A 191 59.37 14.79 -30.84
N LEU A 192 59.49 15.88 -30.06
CA LEU A 192 58.88 17.17 -30.40
C LEU A 192 59.60 17.83 -31.58
N PHE A 193 60.94 17.82 -31.57
CA PHE A 193 61.75 18.42 -32.64
C PHE A 193 61.63 17.67 -33.98
N GLU A 194 61.33 16.37 -33.97
CA GLU A 194 61.11 15.61 -35.20
C GLU A 194 59.75 15.90 -35.86
N LYS A 195 58.74 16.33 -35.09
CA LYS A 195 57.34 16.33 -35.56
C LYS A 195 56.78 17.70 -35.95
N GLU A 196 57.23 18.80 -35.34
CA GLU A 196 56.59 20.11 -35.54
C GLU A 196 57.55 21.33 -35.44
N ASN A 197 57.14 22.46 -36.03
CA ASN A 197 57.85 23.75 -35.89
C ASN A 197 57.51 24.40 -34.54
N ILE A 198 58.47 24.43 -33.62
CA ILE A 198 58.29 24.89 -32.24
C ILE A 198 58.72 26.36 -32.09
N THR A 199 57.97 27.16 -31.32
CA THR A 199 58.42 28.49 -30.87
C THR A 199 59.16 28.39 -29.54
N ASP A 200 60.23 29.17 -29.37
CA ASP A 200 60.95 29.29 -28.10
C ASP A 200 60.01 29.68 -26.93
N PRO A 201 60.23 29.16 -25.71
CA PRO A 201 59.52 29.64 -24.54
C PRO A 201 59.87 31.11 -24.25
N PRO A 202 58.92 31.91 -23.72
CA PRO A 202 59.14 33.32 -23.45
C PRO A 202 60.32 33.53 -22.49
N ARG A 203 61.27 34.40 -22.86
CA ARG A 203 62.46 34.71 -22.06
C ARG A 203 62.14 35.82 -21.06
N GLY A 204 62.13 35.49 -19.77
CA GLY A 204 61.88 36.43 -18.69
C GLY A 204 60.39 36.81 -18.51
N CYS A 205 60.05 37.29 -17.32
CA CYS A 205 58.66 37.59 -16.95
C CYS A 205 58.16 38.98 -17.41
N VAL A 206 59.06 39.90 -17.76
CA VAL A 206 58.71 41.30 -18.05
C VAL A 206 58.32 41.46 -19.53
N GLY A 207 57.10 41.95 -19.78
CA GLY A 207 56.60 42.29 -21.12
C GLY A 207 55.89 41.15 -21.88
N ASN A 208 55.87 39.93 -21.35
CA ASN A 208 55.20 38.78 -21.96
C ASN A 208 53.87 38.47 -21.27
N THR A 209 52.76 38.93 -21.85
CA THR A 209 51.39 38.60 -21.40
C THR A 209 50.77 37.42 -22.12
N ASN A 210 51.39 36.96 -23.22
CA ASN A 210 50.88 35.87 -24.03
C ASN A 210 51.36 34.51 -23.52
N ILE A 211 50.45 33.53 -23.53
CA ILE A 211 50.74 32.15 -23.17
C ILE A 211 51.63 31.53 -24.27
N TRP A 212 52.60 30.72 -23.87
CA TRP A 212 53.44 29.96 -24.79
C TRP A 212 52.60 28.99 -25.63
N LYS A 213 52.40 29.32 -26.91
CA LYS A 213 51.48 28.59 -27.81
C LYS A 213 51.83 27.11 -27.97
N THR A 214 53.12 26.77 -27.97
CA THR A 214 53.61 25.38 -28.10
C THR A 214 53.71 24.64 -26.77
N GLY A 215 53.49 25.30 -25.63
CA GLY A 215 53.54 24.65 -24.31
C GLY A 215 52.52 23.51 -24.12
N PRO A 216 51.24 23.68 -24.49
CA PRO A 216 50.26 22.60 -24.44
C PRO A 216 50.62 21.39 -25.33
N LEU A 217 51.23 21.65 -26.49
CA LEU A 217 51.72 20.60 -27.38
C LEU A 217 52.87 19.83 -26.75
N PHE A 218 53.87 20.54 -26.20
CA PHE A 218 54.98 19.92 -25.49
C PHE A 218 54.48 19.03 -24.34
N LYS A 219 53.52 19.52 -23.56
CA LYS A 219 52.88 18.73 -22.51
C LYS A 219 52.23 17.46 -23.07
N ARG A 220 51.53 17.54 -24.20
CA ARG A 220 50.89 16.38 -24.85
C ARG A 220 51.91 15.34 -25.28
N VAL A 221 53.01 15.77 -25.90
CA VAL A 221 54.11 14.87 -26.28
C VAL A 221 54.71 14.21 -25.06
N LEU A 222 54.97 14.97 -23.99
CA LEU A 222 55.51 14.46 -22.73
C LEU A 222 54.57 13.46 -22.05
N MET A 223 53.25 13.68 -22.07
CA MET A 223 52.26 12.71 -21.59
C MET A 223 52.19 11.44 -22.45
N SER A 224 52.47 11.55 -23.75
CA SER A 224 52.45 10.40 -24.67
C SER A 224 53.74 9.56 -24.65
N CYS A 225 54.79 10.04 -23.99
CA CYS A 225 56.06 9.34 -23.89
C CYS A 225 55.89 8.02 -23.12
N LYS A 226 56.44 6.95 -23.69
CA LYS A 226 56.45 5.62 -23.09
C LYS A 226 57.89 5.20 -22.84
N TYR A 227 58.33 5.30 -21.60
CA TYR A 227 59.67 4.92 -21.21
C TYR A 227 59.63 3.63 -20.39
N THR A 228 60.06 2.52 -21.01
CA THR A 228 59.94 1.18 -20.43
C THR A 228 61.11 0.81 -19.52
N GLU A 229 62.32 1.31 -19.79
CA GLU A 229 63.56 0.95 -19.09
C GLU A 229 64.01 2.02 -18.08
N GLY A 230 63.11 2.42 -17.18
CA GLY A 230 63.44 3.32 -16.07
C GLY A 230 64.02 2.60 -14.85
N VAL A 231 64.86 3.30 -14.09
CA VAL A 231 65.41 2.82 -12.80
C VAL A 231 64.29 2.57 -11.80
N THR A 232 63.23 3.39 -11.84
CA THR A 232 62.04 3.21 -11.02
C THR A 232 60.99 2.31 -11.66
N GLY A 233 61.29 1.67 -12.80
CA GLY A 233 60.40 0.83 -13.59
C GLY A 233 59.73 1.60 -14.75
N ARG A 234 58.69 1.01 -15.34
CA ARG A 234 57.97 1.60 -16.48
C ARG A 234 57.35 2.95 -16.11
N VAL A 235 57.62 3.99 -16.90
CA VAL A 235 57.09 5.34 -16.74
C VAL A 235 56.15 5.65 -17.90
N GLU A 236 54.86 5.77 -17.55
CA GLU A 236 53.79 6.20 -18.44
C GLU A 236 52.80 7.04 -17.65
N PHE A 237 52.23 8.05 -18.29
CA PHE A 237 51.27 8.97 -17.68
C PHE A 237 49.83 8.62 -18.07
N ASN A 238 48.91 8.85 -17.15
CA ASN A 238 47.47 8.84 -17.42
C ASN A 238 47.01 10.20 -17.97
N GLU A 239 45.71 10.33 -18.25
CA GLU A 239 45.11 11.59 -18.72
C GLU A 239 45.28 12.74 -17.70
N ASP A 240 45.34 12.39 -16.40
CA ASP A 240 45.60 13.30 -15.29
C ASP A 240 47.11 13.61 -15.10
N GLY A 241 48.00 13.19 -16.00
CA GLY A 241 49.45 13.43 -15.87
C GLY A 241 50.12 12.72 -14.68
N ASP A 242 49.45 11.73 -14.10
CA ASP A 242 49.94 10.87 -13.01
C ASP A 242 50.50 9.56 -13.56
N ARG A 243 51.50 9.01 -12.87
CA ARG A 243 52.12 7.74 -13.27
C ARG A 243 51.16 6.55 -13.14
N LYS A 244 51.03 5.75 -14.21
CA LYS A 244 50.09 4.62 -14.29
C LYS A 244 50.62 3.32 -13.66
N PHE A 245 51.81 2.86 -14.07
CA PHE A 245 52.36 1.55 -13.69
C PHE A 245 53.39 1.67 -12.56
N ALA A 246 52.93 2.10 -11.39
CA ALA A 246 53.77 2.15 -10.19
C ALA A 246 53.77 0.81 -9.46
N ASN A 247 54.93 0.45 -8.91
CA ASN A 247 55.13 -0.79 -8.19
C ASN A 247 55.05 -0.56 -6.67
N TYR A 248 54.26 -1.38 -5.98
CA TYR A 248 54.09 -1.29 -4.53
C TYR A 248 54.53 -2.59 -3.87
N SER A 249 55.23 -2.50 -2.74
CA SER A 249 55.45 -3.63 -1.85
C SER A 249 54.30 -3.71 -0.84
N ILE A 250 53.72 -4.89 -0.72
CA ILE A 250 52.64 -5.17 0.23
C ILE A 250 53.31 -5.59 1.54
N MET A 251 53.01 -4.85 2.60
CA MET A 251 53.64 -4.99 3.90
C MET A 251 52.63 -5.53 4.90
N ASN A 252 53.02 -6.48 5.73
CA ASN A 252 52.21 -7.01 6.83
C ASN A 252 52.92 -6.71 8.15
N LEU A 253 52.17 -6.24 9.15
CA LEU A 253 52.71 -5.99 10.48
C LEU A 253 52.75 -7.29 11.29
N GLN A 254 53.96 -7.81 11.53
CA GLN A 254 54.18 -9.04 12.28
C GLN A 254 55.08 -8.74 13.48
N ASN A 255 54.58 -8.97 14.70
CA ASN A 255 55.33 -8.72 15.94
C ASN A 255 55.98 -7.33 15.96
N ARG A 256 55.20 -6.28 15.64
CA ARG A 256 55.66 -4.88 15.54
C ARG A 256 56.73 -4.59 14.48
N LYS A 257 56.98 -5.50 13.53
CA LYS A 257 57.89 -5.28 12.38
C LYS A 257 57.13 -5.40 11.07
N LEU A 258 57.46 -4.52 10.12
CA LEU A 258 56.90 -4.58 8.78
C LEU A 258 57.64 -5.64 7.96
N VAL A 259 56.89 -6.63 7.47
CA VAL A 259 57.40 -7.73 6.65
C VAL A 259 56.77 -7.66 5.27
N GLN A 260 57.59 -7.67 4.23
CA GLN A 260 57.10 -7.72 2.85
C GLN A 260 56.50 -9.09 2.51
N ILE A 261 55.23 -9.13 2.17
CA ILE A 261 54.45 -10.34 1.84
C ILE A 261 54.10 -10.47 0.36
N GLY A 262 54.32 -9.42 -0.44
CA GLY A 262 54.07 -9.46 -1.88
C GLY A 262 54.51 -8.18 -2.58
N VAL A 263 54.42 -8.19 -3.91
CA VAL A 263 54.70 -7.04 -4.78
C VAL A 263 53.56 -6.86 -5.77
N TYR A 264 53.08 -5.64 -5.92
CA TYR A 264 52.17 -5.24 -6.98
C TYR A 264 52.96 -4.64 -8.14
N ASN A 265 52.86 -5.25 -9.32
CA ASN A 265 53.60 -4.85 -10.52
C ASN A 265 52.75 -4.01 -11.49
N GLY A 266 52.04 -3.00 -10.98
CA GLY A 266 51.20 -2.08 -11.76
C GLY A 266 49.89 -2.66 -12.31
N SER A 267 49.70 -3.98 -12.30
CA SER A 267 48.52 -4.67 -12.86
C SER A 267 48.06 -5.87 -12.04
N HIS A 268 49.01 -6.66 -11.54
CA HIS A 268 48.74 -7.86 -10.75
C HIS A 268 49.51 -7.83 -9.43
N VAL A 269 48.90 -8.43 -8.41
CA VAL A 269 49.56 -8.72 -7.13
C VAL A 269 50.28 -10.05 -7.24
N LEU A 270 51.58 -10.04 -6.98
CA LEU A 270 52.43 -11.22 -6.88
C LEU A 270 52.69 -11.51 -5.40
N PRO A 271 52.09 -12.57 -4.82
CA PRO A 271 52.36 -12.96 -3.45
C PRO A 271 53.78 -13.52 -3.30
N ASN A 272 54.39 -13.33 -2.13
CA ASN A 272 55.67 -13.92 -1.76
C ASN A 272 55.44 -15.19 -0.92
N ASP A 273 56.46 -16.05 -0.75
CA ASP A 273 56.35 -17.31 0.02
C ASP A 273 56.19 -17.10 1.54
N ARG A 274 56.20 -15.86 2.02
CA ARG A 274 56.08 -15.53 3.44
C ARG A 274 54.62 -15.62 3.89
N LYS A 275 54.38 -16.30 5.01
CA LYS A 275 53.05 -16.44 5.61
C LYS A 275 52.53 -15.08 6.09
N ILE A 276 51.25 -14.84 5.84
CA ILE A 276 50.51 -13.65 6.30
C ILE A 276 49.97 -13.96 7.70
N ILE A 277 50.17 -13.03 8.64
CA ILE A 277 49.50 -13.06 9.93
C ILE A 277 48.32 -12.10 9.84
N TRP A 278 47.14 -12.57 10.21
CA TRP A 278 45.92 -11.79 10.27
C TRP A 278 45.67 -11.29 11.70
N PRO A 279 44.84 -10.24 11.87
CA PRO A 279 44.44 -9.78 13.18
C PRO A 279 43.88 -10.93 14.05
N GLY A 280 44.22 -10.93 15.35
CA GLY A 280 43.93 -12.05 16.24
C GLY A 280 44.96 -13.19 16.24
N GLY A 281 46.04 -13.09 15.45
CA GLY A 281 47.11 -14.10 15.40
C GLY A 281 46.78 -15.30 14.51
N GLU A 282 45.77 -15.16 13.65
CA GLU A 282 45.36 -16.21 12.71
C GLU A 282 46.31 -16.26 11.51
N THR A 283 46.55 -17.47 10.99
CA THR A 283 47.33 -17.68 9.76
C THR A 283 46.45 -18.01 8.56
N GLU A 284 45.21 -18.46 8.82
CA GLU A 284 44.21 -18.71 7.80
C GLU A 284 43.53 -17.40 7.40
N LYS A 285 43.20 -17.29 6.12
CA LYS A 285 42.55 -16.11 5.56
C LYS A 285 41.13 -15.98 6.11
N PRO A 286 40.74 -14.85 6.74
CA PRO A 286 39.36 -14.60 7.14
C PRO A 286 38.41 -14.54 5.93
N ALA A 287 37.18 -14.99 6.13
CA ALA A 287 36.12 -14.89 5.11
C ALA A 287 35.78 -13.43 4.75
N GLY A 288 36.02 -12.48 5.66
CA GLY A 288 35.83 -11.06 5.43
C GLY A 288 34.40 -10.55 5.60
N TYR A 289 33.46 -11.43 5.97
CA TYR A 289 32.09 -11.06 6.36
C TYR A 289 31.61 -11.96 7.49
N GLN A 290 30.69 -11.45 8.31
CA GLN A 290 30.06 -12.20 9.38
C GLN A 290 28.56 -11.94 9.34
N MET A 291 27.79 -12.98 9.00
CA MET A 291 26.34 -12.88 8.94
C MET A 291 25.76 -12.85 10.35
N SER A 292 25.03 -11.78 10.69
CA SER A 292 24.31 -11.72 11.96
C SER A 292 23.19 -12.76 11.97
N THR A 293 23.09 -13.53 13.05
CA THR A 293 21.95 -14.42 13.29
C THR A 293 20.78 -13.69 13.95
N LYS A 294 20.98 -12.45 14.39
CA LYS A 294 19.97 -11.60 15.02
C LYS A 294 19.55 -10.50 14.04
N LEU A 295 18.28 -10.49 13.64
CA LEU A 295 17.74 -9.55 12.67
C LEU A 295 16.79 -8.54 13.32
N LYS A 296 16.92 -7.26 12.93
CA LYS A 296 15.97 -6.21 13.31
C LYS A 296 14.85 -6.15 12.26
N ILE A 297 13.61 -6.37 12.70
CA ILE A 297 12.45 -6.51 11.80
C ILE A 297 11.49 -5.36 12.03
N VAL A 298 11.24 -4.59 10.98
CA VAL A 298 10.23 -3.53 11.01
C VAL A 298 8.91 -4.04 10.45
N THR A 299 7.82 -3.63 11.08
CA THR A 299 6.46 -3.90 10.64
C THR A 299 5.54 -2.70 10.86
N ILE A 300 4.30 -2.80 10.40
CA ILE A 300 3.29 -1.74 10.48
C ILE A 300 1.97 -2.31 10.99
N HIS A 301 1.21 -1.52 11.74
CA HIS A 301 -0.14 -1.89 12.16
C HIS A 301 -1.07 -1.90 10.94
N GLN A 302 -1.56 -3.09 10.57
CA GLN A 302 -2.48 -3.27 9.45
C GLN A 302 -3.26 -4.57 9.65
N GLU A 303 -4.52 -4.46 10.04
CA GLU A 303 -5.43 -5.61 10.11
C GLU A 303 -5.75 -6.13 8.69
N PRO A 304 -5.83 -7.46 8.45
CA PRO A 304 -5.65 -8.58 9.40
C PRO A 304 -4.21 -9.12 9.52
N PHE A 305 -3.23 -8.45 8.92
CA PHE A 305 -1.86 -8.97 8.83
C PHE A 305 -1.06 -8.82 10.11
N VAL A 306 -1.23 -7.68 10.81
CA VAL A 306 -0.54 -7.34 12.04
C VAL A 306 -1.49 -6.55 12.94
N TYR A 307 -1.90 -7.20 14.02
CA TYR A 307 -2.63 -6.61 15.14
C TYR A 307 -1.65 -6.13 16.20
N VAL A 308 -1.97 -4.99 16.82
CA VAL A 308 -1.19 -4.40 17.91
C VAL A 308 -2.08 -4.26 19.15
N LYS A 309 -1.61 -4.79 20.28
CA LYS A 309 -2.26 -4.64 21.59
C LYS A 309 -1.24 -4.20 22.64
N ALA A 310 -1.71 -3.45 23.64
CA ALA A 310 -0.88 -3.10 24.78
C ALA A 310 -0.51 -4.36 25.60
N THR A 311 0.68 -4.35 26.20
CA THR A 311 1.07 -5.37 27.18
C THR A 311 0.20 -5.25 28.44
N GLN A 312 0.06 -6.35 29.18
CA GLN A 312 -0.56 -6.32 30.51
C GLN A 312 0.34 -5.55 31.50
N ALA A 313 -0.20 -5.23 32.68
CA ALA A 313 0.56 -4.56 33.74
C ALA A 313 1.83 -5.33 34.15
N ASP A 314 1.79 -6.66 34.01
CA ASP A 314 2.91 -7.56 34.30
C ASP A 314 3.96 -7.63 33.17
N GLY A 315 3.76 -6.88 32.08
CA GLY A 315 4.67 -6.86 30.92
C GLY A 315 4.50 -8.04 29.96
N THR A 316 3.52 -8.92 30.16
CA THR A 316 3.23 -10.09 29.31
C THR A 316 2.10 -9.82 28.31
N CYS A 317 2.02 -10.66 27.28
CA CYS A 317 0.93 -10.63 26.31
C CYS A 317 -0.24 -11.51 26.76
N LYS A 318 -1.47 -11.03 26.59
CA LYS A 318 -2.67 -11.81 26.88
C LYS A 318 -2.76 -13.03 25.98
N GLU A 319 -2.87 -14.22 26.56
CA GLU A 319 -3.12 -15.44 25.81
C GLU A 319 -4.55 -15.45 25.26
N GLU A 320 -4.67 -15.72 23.97
CA GLU A 320 -5.94 -15.80 23.25
C GLU A 320 -5.91 -17.06 22.38
N ILE A 321 -7.08 -17.65 22.17
CA ILE A 321 -7.25 -18.88 21.42
C ILE A 321 -8.02 -18.54 20.15
N THR A 322 -7.61 -19.13 19.02
CA THR A 322 -8.36 -19.05 17.76
C THR A 322 -9.65 -19.84 17.86
N ILE A 323 -10.53 -19.69 16.88
CA ILE A 323 -11.82 -20.40 16.84
C ILE A 323 -11.64 -21.90 16.62
N ASN A 324 -10.49 -22.29 16.06
CA ASN A 324 -10.09 -23.69 15.89
C ASN A 324 -9.50 -24.30 17.17
N GLY A 325 -9.37 -23.53 18.26
CA GLY A 325 -8.81 -24.02 19.53
C GLY A 325 -7.29 -23.91 19.64
N ASP A 326 -6.60 -23.39 18.61
CA ASP A 326 -5.15 -23.20 18.62
C ASP A 326 -4.75 -21.90 19.34
N PRO A 327 -3.68 -21.90 20.15
CA PRO A 327 -3.19 -20.69 20.80
C PRO A 327 -2.63 -19.70 19.78
N VAL A 328 -3.05 -18.43 19.87
CA VAL A 328 -2.55 -17.35 19.03
C VAL A 328 -1.11 -17.02 19.43
N LYS A 329 -0.18 -17.16 18.50
CA LYS A 329 1.23 -16.83 18.74
C LYS A 329 1.41 -15.31 18.73
N LYS A 330 2.03 -14.78 19.77
CA LYS A 330 2.28 -13.35 19.95
C LYS A 330 3.77 -13.11 20.15
N VAL A 331 4.27 -11.99 19.62
CA VAL A 331 5.65 -11.55 19.81
C VAL A 331 5.67 -10.18 20.46
N PHE A 332 6.73 -9.92 21.24
CA PHE A 332 6.99 -8.58 21.74
C PHE A 332 7.45 -7.69 20.58
N CYS A 333 6.85 -6.52 20.49
CA CYS A 333 7.23 -5.48 19.54
C CYS A 333 7.39 -4.15 20.26
N THR A 334 8.37 -3.35 19.89
CA THR A 334 8.49 -1.98 20.39
C THR A 334 7.85 -1.02 19.40
N GLY A 335 7.15 0.01 19.87
CA GLY A 335 6.50 0.96 18.97
C GLY A 335 6.14 2.28 19.63
N PRO A 336 5.90 3.33 18.84
CA PRO A 336 5.47 4.62 19.36
C PRO A 336 4.05 4.49 19.95
N ASN A 337 3.85 4.97 21.18
CA ASN A 337 2.51 5.07 21.75
C ASN A 337 1.81 6.34 21.26
N GLU A 338 0.74 6.20 20.48
CA GLU A 338 -0.06 7.34 19.98
C GLU A 338 -0.84 8.06 21.10
N THR A 339 -1.08 7.41 22.24
CA THR A 339 -1.86 7.99 23.34
C THR A 339 -1.09 8.98 24.20
N ILE A 340 0.24 8.94 24.17
CA ILE A 340 1.10 9.78 25.02
C ILE A 340 1.73 10.90 24.16
N PRO A 341 1.55 12.18 24.52
CA PRO A 341 2.23 13.28 23.83
C PRO A 341 3.76 13.12 23.97
N GLY A 342 4.45 13.09 22.84
CA GLY A 342 5.88 12.79 22.75
C GLY A 342 6.22 11.40 22.16
N ARG A 343 5.21 10.56 21.88
CA ARG A 343 5.34 9.24 21.23
C ARG A 343 6.51 8.40 21.77
N PRO A 344 6.61 8.16 23.09
CA PRO A 344 7.66 7.31 23.63
C PRO A 344 7.53 5.88 23.08
N THR A 345 8.67 5.22 22.87
CA THR A 345 8.73 3.82 22.47
C THR A 345 8.33 2.94 23.65
N VAL A 346 7.22 2.20 23.51
CA VAL A 346 6.71 1.28 24.53
C VAL A 346 6.73 -0.15 24.02
N ALA A 347 6.76 -1.11 24.95
CA ALA A 347 6.58 -2.52 24.62
C ALA A 347 5.10 -2.81 24.33
N LEU A 348 4.86 -3.54 23.24
CA LEU A 348 3.55 -3.90 22.70
C LEU A 348 3.55 -5.39 22.33
N CYS A 349 2.35 -5.93 22.16
CA CYS A 349 2.12 -7.30 21.71
C CYS A 349 1.64 -7.28 20.26
N CYS A 350 2.44 -7.84 19.36
CA CYS A 350 2.13 -7.96 17.95
C CYS A 350 1.78 -9.42 17.60
N TYR A 351 0.74 -9.61 16.80
CA TYR A 351 0.32 -10.92 16.29
C TYR A 351 -0.44 -10.78 14.97
N GLY A 352 -0.66 -11.88 14.25
CA GLY A 352 -1.39 -11.91 12.98
C GLY A 352 -0.67 -12.70 11.90
N PHE A 353 -1.20 -12.66 10.68
CA PHE A 353 -0.70 -13.41 9.52
C PHE A 353 0.82 -13.25 9.31
N CYS A 354 1.32 -12.02 9.31
CA CYS A 354 2.73 -11.73 9.05
C CYS A 354 3.64 -12.20 10.20
N ILE A 355 3.13 -12.21 11.44
CA ILE A 355 3.88 -12.66 12.61
C ILE A 355 4.00 -14.18 12.63
N ASP A 356 2.93 -14.91 12.28
CA ASP A 356 2.99 -16.37 12.15
C ASP A 356 3.92 -16.80 11.03
N LEU A 357 3.90 -16.09 9.89
CA LEU A 357 4.87 -16.29 8.81
C LEU A 357 6.30 -16.02 9.30
N LEU A 358 6.53 -14.95 10.05
CA LEU A 358 7.84 -14.63 10.60
C LEU A 358 8.36 -15.73 11.54
N ILE A 359 7.53 -16.22 12.46
CA ILE A 359 7.88 -17.31 13.38
C ILE A 359 8.25 -18.57 12.60
N ARG A 360 7.49 -18.88 11.53
CA ARG A 360 7.79 -20.01 10.66
C ARG A 360 9.13 -19.85 9.95
N LEU A 361 9.41 -18.66 9.41
CA LEU A 361 10.68 -18.37 8.74
C LEU A 361 11.87 -18.48 9.71
N ALA A 362 11.73 -17.94 10.92
CA ALA A 362 12.74 -18.03 11.98
C ALA A 362 13.06 -19.48 12.35
N GLY A 363 12.05 -20.34 12.48
CA GLY A 363 12.23 -21.76 12.79
C GLY A 363 12.85 -22.58 11.64
N VAL A 364 12.61 -22.20 10.38
CA VAL A 364 13.19 -22.89 9.21
C VAL A 364 14.64 -22.48 8.96
N MET A 365 14.96 -21.20 9.19
CA MET A 365 16.26 -20.61 8.87
C MET A 365 17.17 -20.42 10.09
N ASN A 366 16.71 -20.75 11.30
CA ASN A 366 17.44 -20.66 12.57
C ASN A 366 18.04 -19.26 12.85
N PHE A 367 17.26 -18.19 12.65
CA PHE A 367 17.64 -16.85 13.06
C PHE A 367 16.77 -16.37 14.24
N THR A 368 17.32 -15.46 15.05
CA THR A 368 16.59 -14.74 16.09
C THR A 368 16.22 -13.35 15.60
N TYR A 369 15.18 -12.76 16.16
CA TYR A 369 14.66 -11.49 15.68
C TYR A 369 14.17 -10.59 16.81
N GLU A 370 14.23 -9.29 16.56
CA GLU A 370 13.58 -8.26 17.36
C GLU A 370 12.62 -7.49 16.44
N VAL A 371 11.36 -7.38 16.85
CA VAL A 371 10.32 -6.72 16.05
C VAL A 371 10.09 -5.32 16.60
N HIS A 372 9.99 -4.33 15.71
CA HIS A 372 9.53 -3.00 16.05
C HIS A 372 8.53 -2.47 15.02
N LEU A 373 7.64 -1.60 15.48
CA LEU A 373 6.71 -0.86 14.64
C LEU A 373 7.39 0.38 14.10
N VAL A 374 7.11 0.67 12.83
CA VAL A 374 7.57 1.89 12.15
C VAL A 374 7.18 3.15 12.92
N ALA A 375 8.10 4.11 13.02
CA ALA A 375 7.92 5.30 13.86
C ALA A 375 6.84 6.28 13.36
N ASP A 376 6.65 6.38 12.04
CA ASP A 376 5.74 7.34 11.41
C ASP A 376 4.38 6.75 11.00
N GLY A 377 4.18 5.43 11.16
CA GLY A 377 2.97 4.72 10.78
C GLY A 377 2.77 4.57 9.27
N LYS A 378 3.81 4.73 8.43
CA LYS A 378 3.69 4.73 6.97
C LYS A 378 4.48 3.60 6.30
N PHE A 379 3.98 3.15 5.14
CA PHE A 379 4.65 2.12 4.34
C PHE A 379 5.97 2.60 3.71
N GLY A 380 6.02 3.88 3.36
CA GLY A 380 7.20 4.51 2.77
C GLY A 380 7.03 4.88 1.30
N THR A 381 7.21 6.17 1.04
CA THR A 381 7.14 6.84 -0.27
C THR A 381 8.28 7.85 -0.39
N GLN A 382 8.62 8.24 -1.62
CA GLN A 382 9.64 9.24 -1.85
C GLN A 382 9.07 10.65 -1.67
N GLU A 383 9.61 11.38 -0.71
CA GLU A 383 9.29 12.79 -0.48
C GLU A 383 10.49 13.68 -0.79
N ARG A 384 10.20 14.91 -1.19
CA ARG A 384 11.24 15.94 -1.34
C ARG A 384 11.46 16.62 -0.01
N VAL A 385 12.68 16.62 0.48
CA VAL A 385 13.03 17.22 1.78
C VAL A 385 13.42 18.68 1.59
N ASN A 386 12.83 19.58 2.38
CA ASN A 386 13.19 21.00 2.50
C ASN A 386 13.27 21.78 1.17
N ASN A 387 12.32 21.57 0.26
CA ASN A 387 12.31 22.16 -1.10
C ASN A 387 13.59 21.91 -1.92
N SER A 388 14.44 20.97 -1.49
CA SER A 388 15.59 20.53 -2.26
C SER A 388 15.15 19.52 -3.33
N ASN A 389 16.00 19.31 -4.33
CA ASN A 389 15.82 18.23 -5.29
C ASN A 389 16.15 16.85 -4.71
N LYS A 390 16.56 16.76 -3.43
CA LYS A 390 16.87 15.50 -2.77
C LYS A 390 15.57 14.80 -2.40
N LYS A 391 15.40 13.58 -2.92
CA LYS A 391 14.31 12.69 -2.54
C LYS A 391 14.80 11.76 -1.43
N GLU A 392 14.07 11.71 -0.33
CA GLU A 392 14.32 10.76 0.75
C GLU A 392 13.10 9.86 0.93
N TRP A 393 13.35 8.65 1.43
CA TRP A 393 12.32 7.67 1.72
C TRP A 393 11.84 7.85 3.16
N ASN A 394 10.52 7.98 3.35
CA ASN A 394 9.90 7.88 4.68
C ASN A 394 9.43 6.45 4.97
N GLY A 395 8.77 6.23 6.10
CA GLY A 395 8.17 4.95 6.48
C GLY A 395 9.14 3.80 6.69
N MET A 396 8.59 2.59 6.64
CA MET A 396 9.36 1.34 6.74
C MET A 396 10.50 1.27 5.72
N MET A 397 10.28 1.84 4.52
CA MET A 397 11.32 1.93 3.49
C MET A 397 12.51 2.78 3.93
N GLY A 398 12.28 3.92 4.59
CA GLY A 398 13.33 4.78 5.12
C GLY A 398 14.12 4.11 6.24
N GLU A 399 13.44 3.40 7.16
CA GLU A 399 14.08 2.66 8.24
C GLU A 399 14.97 1.51 7.72
N LEU A 400 14.50 0.79 6.69
CA LEU A 400 15.29 -0.27 6.03
C LEU A 400 16.53 0.30 5.33
N LEU A 401 16.40 1.43 4.62
CA LEU A 401 17.51 2.04 3.89
C LEU A 401 18.53 2.73 4.81
N SER A 402 18.09 3.24 5.96
CA SER A 402 18.97 3.82 6.98
C SER A 402 19.72 2.75 7.80
N GLY A 403 19.35 1.47 7.68
CA GLY A 403 19.94 0.36 8.42
C GLY A 403 19.42 0.23 9.86
N GLN A 404 18.31 0.90 10.19
CA GLN A 404 17.62 0.69 11.47
C GLN A 404 16.89 -0.66 11.50
N ALA A 405 16.46 -1.13 10.34
CA ALA A 405 15.89 -2.47 10.13
C ALA A 405 16.68 -3.24 9.07
N ASP A 406 16.73 -4.56 9.21
CA ASP A 406 17.37 -5.48 8.25
C ASP A 406 16.34 -6.09 7.28
N MET A 407 15.11 -6.28 7.76
CA MET A 407 14.02 -6.91 7.02
C MET A 407 12.68 -6.24 7.33
N ILE A 408 11.82 -6.12 6.32
CA ILE A 408 10.43 -5.67 6.45
C ILE A 408 9.52 -6.88 6.32
N VAL A 409 8.76 -7.19 7.37
CA VAL A 409 7.71 -8.22 7.35
C VAL A 409 6.36 -7.58 7.63
N ALA A 410 5.69 -7.19 6.55
CA ALA A 410 4.43 -6.44 6.54
C ALA A 410 3.70 -6.72 5.21
N PRO A 411 2.42 -6.32 5.07
CA PRO A 411 1.73 -6.30 3.77
C PRO A 411 2.30 -5.21 2.85
N LEU A 412 3.58 -5.34 2.47
CA LEU A 412 4.29 -4.38 1.64
C LEU A 412 4.09 -4.72 0.17
N THR A 413 3.39 -3.87 -0.57
CA THR A 413 3.18 -4.03 -2.02
C THR A 413 4.51 -3.96 -2.78
N ILE A 414 4.76 -4.97 -3.61
CA ILE A 414 5.89 -4.99 -4.55
C ILE A 414 5.59 -3.99 -5.67
N ASN A 415 6.45 -2.99 -5.85
CA ASN A 415 6.35 -2.02 -6.92
C ASN A 415 7.72 -1.72 -7.55
N ASN A 416 7.72 -1.13 -8.75
CA ASN A 416 8.97 -0.85 -9.47
C ASN A 416 9.83 0.21 -8.77
N GLU A 417 9.23 1.21 -8.12
CA GLU A 417 9.98 2.29 -7.46
C GLU A 417 10.76 1.78 -6.24
N ARG A 418 10.15 0.94 -5.40
CA ARG A 418 10.81 0.33 -4.25
C ARG A 418 11.83 -0.72 -4.69
N ALA A 419 11.52 -1.52 -5.71
CA ALA A 419 12.43 -2.55 -6.23
C ALA A 419 13.75 -1.98 -6.80
N GLN A 420 13.78 -0.68 -7.13
CA GLN A 420 15.03 0.00 -7.50
C GLN A 420 15.98 0.20 -6.32
N TYR A 421 15.50 0.22 -5.08
CA TYR A 421 16.29 0.52 -3.88
C TYR A 421 16.44 -0.67 -2.93
N ILE A 422 15.44 -1.56 -2.90
CA ILE A 422 15.41 -2.74 -2.03
C ILE A 422 15.20 -4.02 -2.85
N GLU A 423 15.51 -5.16 -2.25
CA GLU A 423 15.27 -6.46 -2.85
C GLU A 423 14.03 -7.09 -2.21
N PHE A 424 13.11 -7.59 -3.03
CA PHE A 424 11.92 -8.30 -2.56
C PHE A 424 12.10 -9.81 -2.61
N SER A 425 11.47 -10.50 -1.67
CA SER A 425 11.22 -11.93 -1.77
C SER A 425 10.25 -12.26 -2.90
N LYS A 426 10.07 -13.55 -3.18
CA LYS A 426 8.87 -13.99 -3.90
C LYS A 426 7.61 -13.58 -3.12
N PRO A 427 6.52 -13.21 -3.82
CA PRO A 427 5.30 -12.76 -3.15
C PRO A 427 4.71 -13.89 -2.32
N PHE A 428 4.35 -13.60 -1.06
CA PHE A 428 3.70 -14.56 -0.17
C PHE A 428 2.16 -14.51 -0.26
N LYS A 429 1.62 -13.41 -0.81
CA LYS A 429 0.19 -13.26 -1.09
C LYS A 429 0.00 -12.43 -2.35
N TYR A 430 -0.72 -12.99 -3.31
CA TYR A 430 -1.16 -12.25 -4.51
C TYR A 430 -2.42 -11.45 -4.19
N GLN A 431 -2.48 -10.21 -4.68
CA GLN A 431 -3.59 -9.31 -4.39
C GLN A 431 -3.73 -8.27 -5.51
N GLY A 432 -4.79 -7.46 -5.48
CA GLY A 432 -4.96 -6.35 -6.41
C GLY A 432 -5.78 -5.24 -5.74
N LEU A 433 -6.02 -4.16 -6.47
CA LEU A 433 -6.90 -3.10 -5.97
C LEU A 433 -8.35 -3.47 -6.25
N THR A 434 -9.19 -3.20 -5.27
CA THR A 434 -10.65 -3.30 -5.38
C THR A 434 -11.30 -2.10 -4.71
N ILE A 435 -12.61 -2.00 -4.85
CA ILE A 435 -13.41 -0.89 -4.39
C ILE A 435 -14.36 -1.39 -3.30
N LEU A 436 -14.29 -0.79 -2.12
CA LEU A 436 -15.21 -1.06 -1.02
C LEU A 436 -16.36 -0.05 -1.07
N VAL A 437 -17.59 -0.56 -1.00
CA VAL A 437 -18.81 0.25 -0.94
C VAL A 437 -19.71 -0.26 0.18
N LYS A 438 -20.56 0.62 0.71
CA LYS A 438 -21.58 0.22 1.68
C LYS A 438 -22.69 -0.56 0.98
N LYS A 439 -23.12 -1.66 1.59
CA LYS A 439 -24.28 -2.43 1.11
C LYS A 439 -25.55 -1.66 1.46
N GLU A 440 -26.21 -1.11 0.45
CA GLU A 440 -27.53 -0.50 0.64
C GLU A 440 -28.60 -1.59 0.81
N ILE A 441 -29.33 -1.53 1.92
CA ILE A 441 -30.51 -2.38 2.15
C ILE A 441 -31.70 -1.57 1.65
N PRO A 442 -32.47 -2.06 0.67
CA PRO A 442 -33.64 -1.35 0.18
C PRO A 442 -34.64 -1.17 1.33
N ARG A 443 -35.04 0.08 1.61
CA ARG A 443 -36.08 0.39 2.57
C ARG A 443 -37.42 0.42 1.87
N SER A 444 -38.35 -0.40 2.33
CA SER A 444 -39.71 -0.41 1.84
C SER A 444 -40.55 0.70 2.45
N THR A 445 -41.33 1.39 1.63
CA THR A 445 -42.29 2.39 2.08
C THR A 445 -43.65 1.73 2.36
N LEU A 446 -44.37 2.21 3.38
CA LEU A 446 -45.70 1.68 3.77
C LEU A 446 -46.77 1.86 2.67
N ASP A 447 -46.51 2.79 1.75
CA ASP A 447 -47.40 3.20 0.66
C ASP A 447 -47.26 2.30 -0.58
N SER A 448 -46.36 1.31 -0.53
CA SER A 448 -46.00 0.44 -1.67
C SER A 448 -47.21 -0.20 -2.36
N PHE A 449 -48.28 -0.52 -1.63
CA PHE A 449 -49.49 -1.13 -2.21
C PHE A 449 -50.37 -0.14 -3.02
N MET A 450 -50.27 1.17 -2.76
CA MET A 450 -51.01 2.19 -3.49
C MET A 450 -50.27 2.67 -4.75
N GLN A 451 -48.94 2.50 -4.80
CA GLN A 451 -48.06 2.95 -5.90
C GLN A 451 -48.45 2.47 -7.32
N PRO A 452 -49.04 1.27 -7.54
CA PRO A 452 -49.40 0.81 -8.88
C PRO A 452 -50.40 1.71 -9.63
N PHE A 453 -51.17 2.53 -8.90
CA PHE A 453 -52.09 3.52 -9.46
C PHE A 453 -51.83 4.91 -8.86
N GLN A 454 -51.97 5.95 -9.69
CA GLN A 454 -51.92 7.33 -9.19
C GLN A 454 -53.10 7.60 -8.24
N SER A 455 -52.89 8.44 -7.23
CA SER A 455 -53.94 8.80 -6.26
C SER A 455 -55.20 9.40 -6.92
N THR A 456 -55.02 10.07 -8.07
CA THR A 456 -56.12 10.58 -8.91
C THR A 456 -57.00 9.46 -9.46
N LEU A 457 -56.40 8.36 -9.91
CA LEU A 457 -57.13 7.22 -10.46
C LEU A 457 -57.94 6.50 -9.37
N TRP A 458 -57.39 6.36 -8.16
CA TRP A 458 -58.11 5.81 -7.02
C TRP A 458 -59.40 6.58 -6.70
N LEU A 459 -59.32 7.92 -6.70
CA LEU A 459 -60.48 8.78 -6.50
C LEU A 459 -61.50 8.67 -7.64
N LEU A 460 -61.04 8.61 -8.89
CA LEU A 460 -61.92 8.45 -10.06
C LEU A 460 -62.63 7.11 -10.09
N VAL A 461 -61.94 6.02 -9.74
CA VAL A 461 -62.55 4.69 -9.59
C VAL A 461 -63.61 4.74 -8.48
N GLY A 462 -63.28 5.29 -7.31
CA GLY A 462 -64.24 5.46 -6.21
C GLY A 462 -65.47 6.28 -6.62
N LEU A 463 -65.29 7.38 -7.34
CA LEU A 463 -66.40 8.19 -7.87
C LEU A 463 -67.25 7.41 -8.88
N SER A 464 -66.61 6.67 -9.79
CA SER A 464 -67.30 5.88 -10.82
C SER A 464 -68.23 4.82 -10.23
N VAL A 465 -67.83 4.17 -9.12
CA VAL A 465 -68.67 3.20 -8.39
C VAL A 465 -69.99 3.84 -7.94
N HIS A 466 -69.92 5.05 -7.38
CA HIS A 466 -71.11 5.75 -6.88
C HIS A 466 -72.02 6.22 -8.02
N VAL A 467 -71.43 6.70 -9.13
CA VAL A 467 -72.18 7.10 -10.33
C VAL A 467 -72.93 5.90 -10.92
N VAL A 468 -72.26 4.75 -11.04
CA VAL A 468 -72.87 3.52 -11.55
C VAL A 468 -73.97 3.02 -10.61
N ALA A 469 -73.76 3.05 -9.29
CA ALA A 469 -74.78 2.68 -8.31
C ALA A 469 -76.05 3.53 -8.42
N VAL A 470 -75.91 4.86 -8.56
CA VAL A 470 -77.05 5.77 -8.75
C VAL A 470 -77.74 5.51 -10.08
N MET A 471 -76.98 5.27 -11.16
CA MET A 471 -77.57 4.96 -12.48
C MET A 471 -78.31 3.62 -12.50
N LEU A 472 -77.76 2.58 -11.86
CA LEU A 472 -78.45 1.30 -11.69
C LEU A 472 -79.76 1.48 -10.92
N TYR A 473 -79.75 2.25 -9.83
CA TYR A 473 -80.97 2.58 -9.08
C TYR A 473 -82.00 3.32 -9.92
N LEU A 474 -81.60 4.36 -10.67
CA LEU A 474 -82.52 5.13 -11.53
C LEU A 474 -83.09 4.27 -12.67
N LEU A 475 -82.25 3.50 -13.35
CA LEU A 475 -82.68 2.64 -14.46
C LEU A 475 -83.64 1.55 -14.00
N ASP A 476 -83.40 0.94 -12.83
CA ASP A 476 -84.28 -0.09 -12.30
C ASP A 476 -85.59 0.50 -11.74
N ARG A 477 -85.54 1.72 -11.18
CA ARG A 477 -86.73 2.44 -10.68
C ARG A 477 -87.65 2.96 -11.79
N PHE A 478 -87.09 3.44 -12.89
CA PHE A 478 -87.83 4.06 -14.01
C PHE A 478 -88.11 3.09 -15.17
N SER A 479 -87.56 1.88 -15.17
CA SER A 479 -87.84 0.88 -16.20
C SER A 479 -89.30 0.37 -16.10
N PRO A 480 -90.11 0.49 -17.18
CA PRO A 480 -91.49 0.00 -17.20
C PRO A 480 -91.60 -1.52 -17.08
N PHE A 481 -90.51 -2.25 -17.36
CA PHE A 481 -90.46 -3.72 -17.28
C PHE A 481 -90.05 -4.25 -15.89
N GLY A 482 -89.54 -3.41 -14.99
CA GLY A 482 -89.20 -3.81 -13.60
C GLY A 482 -90.42 -4.01 -12.69
N ARG A 483 -91.63 -3.67 -13.16
CA ARG A 483 -92.91 -3.76 -12.43
C ARG A 483 -93.88 -4.81 -12.96
N PHE A 484 -93.48 -5.70 -13.88
CA PHE A 484 -94.36 -6.77 -14.32
C PHE A 484 -94.48 -7.86 -13.25
N LYS A 485 -95.59 -7.81 -12.49
CA LYS A 485 -96.07 -8.91 -11.64
C LYS A 485 -96.49 -10.07 -12.55
N VAL A 486 -95.72 -11.15 -12.58
CA VAL A 486 -96.26 -12.47 -12.93
C VAL A 486 -96.78 -13.06 -11.61
N ASN A 487 -98.06 -13.37 -11.57
CA ASN A 487 -98.73 -13.98 -10.41
C ASN A 487 -98.07 -15.33 -10.08
N SER A 488 -97.30 -15.38 -9.00
CA SER A 488 -97.05 -16.58 -8.22
C SER A 488 -96.70 -16.19 -6.78
N GLU A 489 -97.26 -16.92 -5.83
CA GLU A 489 -97.22 -16.70 -4.38
C GLU A 489 -95.83 -16.95 -3.74
N GLU A 490 -94.78 -16.37 -4.30
CA GLU A 490 -93.44 -16.37 -3.70
C GLU A 490 -93.08 -14.95 -3.23
N GLU A 491 -92.39 -14.89 -2.09
CA GLU A 491 -92.14 -13.73 -1.22
C GLU A 491 -91.91 -12.40 -1.97
N GLU A 492 -92.47 -11.30 -1.44
CA GLU A 492 -92.26 -9.94 -1.94
C GLU A 492 -90.76 -9.58 -1.94
N GLU A 493 -90.06 -9.88 -3.02
CA GLU A 493 -88.73 -9.33 -3.26
C GLU A 493 -88.88 -7.85 -3.63
N ASP A 494 -88.66 -6.99 -2.65
CA ASP A 494 -88.72 -5.53 -2.73
C ASP A 494 -87.90 -4.96 -3.92
N ALA A 495 -88.33 -3.80 -4.44
CA ALA A 495 -87.59 -3.09 -5.49
C ALA A 495 -86.17 -2.71 -5.02
N LEU A 496 -85.21 -2.69 -5.95
CA LEU A 496 -83.80 -2.38 -5.67
C LEU A 496 -83.68 -1.02 -4.96
N THR A 497 -83.35 -1.04 -3.68
CA THR A 497 -83.12 0.14 -2.87
C THR A 497 -81.77 0.75 -3.23
N LEU A 498 -81.61 2.07 -3.06
CA LEU A 498 -80.33 2.75 -3.32
C LEU A 498 -79.15 2.08 -2.59
N SER A 499 -79.36 1.59 -1.36
CA SER A 499 -78.36 0.84 -0.60
C SER A 499 -78.02 -0.51 -1.24
N SER A 500 -79.00 -1.27 -1.75
CA SER A 500 -78.74 -2.52 -2.45
C SER A 500 -77.97 -2.32 -3.77
N ALA A 501 -78.22 -1.22 -4.50
CA ALA A 501 -77.47 -0.86 -5.71
C ALA A 501 -76.02 -0.44 -5.41
N MET A 502 -75.79 0.25 -4.28
CA MET A 502 -74.45 0.58 -3.79
C MET A 502 -73.67 -0.67 -3.39
N TRP A 503 -74.27 -1.57 -2.62
CA TRP A 503 -73.65 -2.85 -2.24
C TRP A 503 -73.35 -3.72 -3.46
N PHE A 504 -74.26 -3.79 -4.44
CA PHE A 504 -74.01 -4.48 -5.70
C PHE A 504 -72.80 -3.91 -6.46
N SER A 505 -72.70 -2.59 -6.58
CA SER A 505 -71.62 -1.94 -7.33
C SER A 505 -70.24 -2.11 -6.65
N TRP A 506 -70.18 -2.00 -5.32
CA TRP A 506 -68.98 -2.26 -4.53
C TRP A 506 -68.62 -3.76 -4.49
N GLY A 507 -69.61 -4.64 -4.40
CA GLY A 507 -69.43 -6.09 -4.41
C GLY A 507 -68.75 -6.57 -5.70
N VAL A 508 -69.22 -6.10 -6.85
CA VAL A 508 -68.62 -6.42 -8.16
C VAL A 508 -67.18 -5.91 -8.28
N LEU A 509 -66.88 -4.69 -7.81
CA LEU A 509 -65.51 -4.14 -7.87
C LEU A 509 -64.53 -4.91 -6.98
N LEU A 510 -64.97 -5.29 -5.77
CA LEU A 510 -64.15 -6.01 -4.80
C LEU A 510 -64.13 -7.53 -5.01
N ASN A 511 -64.77 -8.04 -6.07
CA ASN A 511 -65.01 -9.47 -6.27
C ASN A 511 -65.63 -10.14 -5.02
N SER A 512 -66.47 -9.41 -4.30
CA SER A 512 -67.18 -9.85 -3.10
C SER A 512 -68.61 -10.26 -3.47
N GLY A 513 -69.03 -11.46 -3.07
CA GLY A 513 -70.39 -11.98 -3.30
C GLY A 513 -71.47 -11.36 -2.40
N ILE A 514 -71.16 -10.27 -1.70
CA ILE A 514 -72.07 -9.60 -0.77
C ILE A 514 -72.94 -8.61 -1.57
N GLY A 515 -74.14 -9.04 -1.92
CA GLY A 515 -75.14 -8.19 -2.57
C GLY A 515 -76.53 -8.82 -2.51
N GLU A 516 -77.42 -8.26 -1.70
CA GLU A 516 -78.80 -8.74 -1.51
C GLU A 516 -79.76 -8.24 -2.62
N GLY A 517 -79.26 -7.86 -3.80
CA GLY A 517 -80.11 -7.37 -4.88
C GLY A 517 -79.42 -7.39 -6.24
N ALA A 518 -79.98 -8.16 -7.18
CA ALA A 518 -79.55 -8.22 -8.57
C ALA A 518 -80.44 -7.33 -9.46
N PRO A 519 -79.88 -6.63 -10.47
CA PRO A 519 -80.67 -5.79 -11.37
C PRO A 519 -81.71 -6.60 -12.14
N ARG A 520 -82.97 -6.17 -12.07
CA ARG A 520 -84.11 -6.85 -12.71
C ARG A 520 -84.30 -6.40 -14.15
N SER A 521 -84.23 -5.09 -14.40
CA SER A 521 -84.44 -4.52 -15.73
C SER A 521 -83.34 -4.93 -16.73
N PHE A 522 -83.73 -5.16 -17.99
CA PHE A 522 -82.79 -5.53 -19.05
C PHE A 522 -81.69 -4.47 -19.25
N SER A 523 -82.06 -3.18 -19.17
CA SER A 523 -81.11 -2.06 -19.23
C SER A 523 -80.10 -2.08 -18.07
N ALA A 524 -80.55 -2.33 -16.84
CA ALA A 524 -79.66 -2.42 -15.68
C ALA A 524 -78.77 -3.68 -15.73
N ARG A 525 -79.24 -4.81 -16.29
CA ARG A 525 -78.43 -6.01 -16.51
C ARG A 525 -77.28 -5.76 -17.48
N ILE A 526 -77.55 -5.08 -18.60
CA ILE A 526 -76.50 -4.71 -19.56
C ILE A 526 -75.48 -3.76 -18.90
N LEU A 527 -75.95 -2.75 -18.17
CA LEU A 527 -75.05 -1.85 -17.43
C LEU A 527 -74.21 -2.61 -16.39
N GLY A 528 -74.81 -3.56 -15.68
CA GLY A 528 -74.13 -4.43 -14.72
C GLY A 528 -73.07 -5.35 -15.35
N MET A 529 -73.35 -5.91 -16.54
CA MET A 529 -72.37 -6.71 -17.30
C MET A 529 -71.16 -5.87 -17.74
N VAL A 530 -71.40 -4.64 -18.23
CA VAL A 530 -70.32 -3.72 -18.61
C VAL A 530 -69.51 -3.29 -17.40
N TRP A 531 -70.18 -3.02 -16.27
CA TRP A 531 -69.50 -2.69 -15.00
C TRP A 531 -68.62 -3.84 -14.51
N ALA A 532 -69.09 -5.08 -14.58
CA ALA A 532 -68.29 -6.26 -14.23
C ALA A 532 -67.06 -6.41 -15.14
N GLY A 533 -67.21 -6.16 -16.45
CA GLY A 533 -66.08 -6.12 -17.38
C GLY A 533 -65.06 -5.03 -17.03
N PHE A 534 -65.52 -3.82 -16.70
CA PHE A 534 -64.66 -2.73 -16.26
C PHE A 534 -63.93 -3.05 -14.94
N ALA A 535 -64.62 -3.62 -13.95
CA ALA A 535 -64.02 -4.05 -12.68
C ALA A 535 -62.91 -5.08 -12.89
N MET A 536 -63.14 -6.08 -13.74
CA MET A 536 -62.12 -7.09 -14.09
C MET A 536 -60.89 -6.46 -14.76
N ILE A 537 -61.08 -5.48 -15.65
CA ILE A 537 -59.97 -4.75 -16.30
C ILE A 537 -59.14 -3.97 -15.27
N ILE A 538 -59.79 -3.31 -14.31
CA ILE A 538 -59.10 -2.55 -13.25
C ILE A 538 -58.28 -3.48 -12.36
N VAL A 539 -58.85 -4.60 -11.91
CA VAL A 539 -58.13 -5.59 -11.08
C VAL A 539 -56.96 -6.18 -11.87
N ALA A 540 -57.17 -6.59 -13.12
CA ALA A 540 -56.10 -7.13 -13.96
C ALA A 540 -54.97 -6.11 -14.17
N SER A 541 -55.31 -4.84 -14.43
CA SER A 541 -54.32 -3.76 -14.60
C SER A 541 -53.54 -3.47 -13.32
N TYR A 542 -54.19 -3.53 -12.15
CA TYR A 542 -53.51 -3.40 -10.86
C TYR A 542 -52.48 -4.54 -10.66
N THR A 543 -52.89 -5.78 -10.91
CA THR A 543 -52.00 -6.94 -10.78
C THR A 543 -50.84 -6.91 -11.77
N ALA A 544 -51.07 -6.46 -13.01
CA ALA A 544 -50.04 -6.32 -14.02
C ALA A 544 -49.02 -5.23 -13.67
N ASN A 545 -49.48 -4.06 -13.21
CA ASN A 545 -48.59 -2.97 -12.81
C ASN A 545 -47.79 -3.31 -11.55
N LEU A 546 -48.39 -3.99 -10.58
CA LEU A 546 -47.68 -4.47 -9.39
C LEU A 546 -46.55 -5.45 -9.79
N ALA A 547 -46.85 -6.40 -10.69
CA ALA A 547 -45.85 -7.35 -11.18
C ALA A 547 -44.72 -6.64 -11.95
N ALA A 548 -45.05 -5.65 -12.79
CA ALA A 548 -44.06 -4.87 -13.52
C ALA A 548 -43.17 -4.04 -12.58
N PHE A 549 -43.74 -3.45 -11.53
CA PHE A 549 -43.01 -2.66 -10.55
C PHE A 549 -41.97 -3.51 -9.80
N LEU A 550 -42.35 -4.71 -9.34
CA LEU A 550 -41.45 -5.63 -8.64
C LEU A 550 -40.26 -6.09 -9.50
N VAL A 551 -40.39 -6.07 -10.83
CA VAL A 551 -39.30 -6.39 -11.77
C VAL A 551 -38.39 -5.19 -12.00
N LEU A 552 -38.94 -3.97 -12.00
CA LEU A 552 -38.23 -2.73 -12.31
C LEU A 552 -37.53 -2.10 -11.10
N ASP A 553 -37.98 -2.37 -9.88
CA ASP A 553 -37.37 -1.87 -8.64
C ASP A 553 -36.08 -2.62 -8.29
N ARG A 554 -35.20 -2.80 -9.28
CA ARG A 554 -33.82 -3.23 -9.03
C ARG A 554 -33.07 -2.02 -8.46
N PRO A 555 -32.40 -2.15 -7.31
CA PRO A 555 -31.54 -1.09 -6.81
C PRO A 555 -30.49 -0.74 -7.86
N GLU A 556 -30.03 0.51 -7.86
CA GLU A 556 -29.00 0.97 -8.79
C GLU A 556 -27.84 -0.04 -8.85
N GLU A 557 -27.40 -0.34 -10.07
CA GLU A 557 -26.30 -1.28 -10.25
C GLU A 557 -25.07 -0.79 -9.47
N ARG A 558 -24.48 -1.72 -8.72
CA ARG A 558 -23.22 -1.46 -8.01
C ARG A 558 -22.17 -1.04 -9.01
N ILE A 559 -21.18 -0.27 -8.55
CA ILE A 559 -20.03 0.15 -9.36
C ILE A 559 -19.42 -1.08 -10.02
N THR A 560 -19.40 -1.06 -11.35
CA THR A 560 -18.96 -2.21 -12.16
C THR A 560 -17.45 -2.45 -12.05
N GLY A 561 -16.69 -1.41 -11.76
CA GLY A 561 -15.25 -1.47 -11.52
C GLY A 561 -14.58 -0.12 -11.82
N ILE A 562 -13.28 -0.13 -12.12
CA ILE A 562 -12.48 1.08 -12.32
C ILE A 562 -12.90 1.91 -13.56
N ASN A 563 -13.57 1.29 -14.53
CA ASN A 563 -14.03 1.94 -15.76
C ASN A 563 -15.46 2.49 -15.64
N ASP A 564 -16.05 2.45 -14.44
CA ASP A 564 -17.39 2.96 -14.22
C ASP A 564 -17.46 4.48 -14.51
N PRO A 565 -18.49 4.95 -15.25
CA PRO A 565 -18.67 6.38 -15.54
C PRO A 565 -18.69 7.26 -14.30
N ARG A 566 -19.23 6.77 -13.17
CA ARG A 566 -19.31 7.51 -11.89
C ARG A 566 -17.93 7.78 -11.28
N LEU A 567 -16.95 6.91 -11.56
CA LEU A 567 -15.56 7.10 -11.14
C LEU A 567 -14.80 7.94 -12.15
N ARG A 568 -14.92 7.60 -13.45
CA ARG A 568 -14.17 8.26 -14.53
C ARG A 568 -14.52 9.74 -14.69
N ASN A 569 -15.78 10.10 -14.48
CA ASN A 569 -16.26 11.47 -14.46
C ASN A 569 -16.62 11.87 -13.02
N PRO A 570 -15.63 12.33 -12.22
CA PRO A 570 -15.87 12.67 -10.82
C PRO A 570 -16.92 13.76 -10.67
N SER A 571 -17.82 13.58 -9.73
CA SER A 571 -18.81 14.57 -9.32
C SER A 571 -18.74 14.78 -7.81
N ASP A 572 -19.09 15.97 -7.32
CA ASP A 572 -19.10 16.25 -5.88
C ASP A 572 -20.18 15.47 -5.13
N LYS A 573 -21.15 14.89 -5.85
CA LYS A 573 -22.19 14.01 -5.29
C LYS A 573 -21.64 12.63 -4.93
N PHE A 574 -20.61 12.16 -5.65
CA PHE A 574 -20.05 10.83 -5.47
C PHE A 574 -18.58 10.92 -5.05
N ILE A 575 -18.36 10.94 -3.73
CA ILE A 575 -17.03 11.08 -3.12
C ILE A 575 -16.37 9.72 -3.00
N TYR A 576 -15.15 9.60 -3.55
CA TYR A 576 -14.30 8.43 -3.41
C TYR A 576 -12.86 8.85 -3.07
N ALA A 577 -12.15 8.00 -2.35
CA ALA A 577 -10.84 8.32 -1.80
C ALA A 577 -9.96 7.08 -1.64
N THR A 578 -8.68 7.33 -1.37
CA THR A 578 -7.71 6.33 -0.93
C THR A 578 -6.89 6.87 0.26
N VAL A 579 -5.88 6.13 0.69
CA VAL A 579 -4.97 6.56 1.76
C VAL A 579 -3.80 7.34 1.17
N LYS A 580 -3.45 8.47 1.78
CA LYS A 580 -2.31 9.31 1.39
C LYS A 580 -1.00 8.55 1.50
N GLN A 581 -0.04 8.87 0.63
CA GLN A 581 1.33 8.34 0.70
C GLN A 581 1.36 6.80 0.74
N SER A 582 0.44 6.19 -0.01
CA SER A 582 0.31 4.74 -0.15
C SER A 582 0.81 4.28 -1.51
N SER A 583 0.91 2.96 -1.70
CA SER A 583 1.15 2.37 -3.02
C SER A 583 0.04 2.73 -4.02
N VAL A 584 -1.21 2.87 -3.54
CA VAL A 584 -2.38 3.23 -4.33
C VAL A 584 -2.31 4.68 -4.80
N ASP A 585 -1.93 5.59 -3.91
CA ASP A 585 -1.71 7.01 -4.23
C ASP A 585 -0.64 7.19 -5.32
N ILE A 586 0.52 6.51 -5.17
CA ILE A 586 1.58 6.50 -6.19
C ILE A 586 1.07 5.95 -7.53
N TYR A 587 0.25 4.90 -7.50
CA TYR A 587 -0.30 4.30 -8.71
C TYR A 587 -1.15 5.30 -9.50
N PHE A 588 -2.11 5.96 -8.85
CA PHE A 588 -2.97 6.95 -9.50
C PHE A 588 -2.21 8.21 -9.93
N ARG A 589 -1.20 8.64 -9.16
CA ARG A 589 -0.33 9.75 -9.54
C ARG A 589 0.47 9.48 -10.82
N ARG A 590 0.88 8.23 -11.04
CA ARG A 590 1.70 7.83 -12.21
C ARG A 590 0.87 7.63 -13.47
N GLN A 591 -0.38 7.20 -13.34
CA GLN A 591 -1.22 6.90 -14.51
C GLN A 591 -1.87 8.15 -15.08
N VAL A 592 -1.41 8.54 -16.28
CA VAL A 592 -1.90 9.73 -16.98
C VAL A 592 -3.40 9.64 -17.32
N GLU A 593 -3.87 8.44 -17.68
CA GLU A 593 -5.27 8.15 -18.02
C GLU A 593 -6.24 8.33 -16.84
N LEU A 594 -5.75 8.22 -15.60
CA LEU A 594 -6.54 8.34 -14.37
C LEU A 594 -6.29 9.67 -13.65
N SER A 595 -5.62 10.62 -14.30
CA SER A 595 -5.25 11.91 -13.68
C SER A 595 -6.45 12.74 -13.22
N THR A 596 -7.62 12.63 -13.88
CA THR A 596 -8.86 13.27 -13.44
C THR A 596 -9.35 12.70 -12.12
N MET A 597 -9.32 11.37 -11.98
CA MET A 597 -9.67 10.67 -10.73
C MET A 597 -8.68 11.03 -9.61
N TYR A 598 -7.39 11.04 -9.91
CA TYR A 598 -6.35 11.40 -8.95
C TYR A 598 -6.59 12.78 -8.33
N ARG A 599 -6.89 13.80 -9.15
CA ARG A 599 -7.18 15.17 -8.66
C ARG A 599 -8.41 15.26 -7.77
N HIS A 600 -9.40 14.39 -7.97
CA HIS A 600 -10.59 14.33 -7.13
C HIS A 600 -10.30 13.64 -5.79
N MET A 601 -9.57 12.52 -5.84
CA MET A 601 -9.13 11.79 -4.64
C MET A 601 -8.16 12.59 -3.77
N GLU A 602 -7.23 13.33 -4.37
CA GLU A 602 -6.22 14.12 -3.65
C GLU A 602 -6.83 15.09 -2.62
N LYS A 603 -8.06 15.56 -2.86
CA LYS A 603 -8.82 16.44 -1.95
C LYS A 603 -9.47 15.70 -0.77
N HIS A 604 -9.73 14.40 -0.91
CA HIS A 604 -10.53 13.60 0.02
C HIS A 604 -9.77 12.41 0.63
N ASN A 605 -8.47 12.25 0.33
CA ASN A 605 -7.68 11.14 0.84
C ASN A 605 -7.52 11.18 2.37
N TYR A 606 -7.54 10.00 2.98
CA TYR A 606 -7.41 9.79 4.43
C TYR A 606 -5.97 9.44 4.82
N GLU A 607 -5.61 9.57 6.10
CA GLU A 607 -4.25 9.21 6.59
C GLU A 607 -4.13 7.69 6.88
N SER A 608 -5.22 7.04 7.29
CA SER A 608 -5.24 5.61 7.63
C SER A 608 -6.40 4.88 6.96
N ALA A 609 -6.20 3.59 6.67
CA ALA A 609 -7.24 2.72 6.12
C ALA A 609 -8.43 2.57 7.09
N ALA A 610 -8.17 2.49 8.39
CA ALA A 610 -9.21 2.32 9.41
C ALA A 610 -10.21 3.50 9.43
N GLU A 611 -9.71 4.72 9.29
CA GLU A 611 -10.55 5.93 9.21
C GLU A 611 -11.41 5.94 7.95
N ALA A 612 -10.81 5.56 6.80
CA ALA A 612 -11.51 5.51 5.53
C ALA A 612 -12.63 4.46 5.53
N ILE A 613 -12.37 3.25 6.06
CA ILE A 613 -13.39 2.18 6.18
C ILE A 613 -14.55 2.65 7.07
N GLN A 614 -14.26 3.31 8.20
CA GLN A 614 -15.30 3.84 9.06
C GLN A 614 -16.09 4.97 8.37
N ALA A 615 -15.44 5.81 7.57
CA ALA A 615 -16.13 6.84 6.77
C ALA A 615 -17.09 6.26 5.72
N VAL A 616 -16.75 5.10 5.12
CA VAL A 616 -17.67 4.37 4.23
C VAL A 616 -18.88 3.84 5.00
N ARG A 617 -18.65 3.26 6.18
CA ARG A 617 -19.73 2.76 7.04
C ARG A 617 -20.68 3.88 7.49
N ASP A 618 -20.12 5.06 7.79
CA ASP A 618 -20.87 6.26 8.17
C ASP A 618 -21.57 6.95 6.97
N SER A 619 -21.43 6.42 5.74
CA SER A 619 -21.95 7.01 4.50
C SER A 619 -21.40 8.43 4.21
N LYS A 620 -20.25 8.80 4.78
CA LYS A 620 -19.52 10.04 4.43
C LYS A 620 -18.70 9.86 3.14
N LEU A 621 -18.18 8.66 2.95
CA LEU A 621 -17.46 8.24 1.75
C LEU A 621 -18.29 7.20 1.01
N HIS A 622 -18.47 7.38 -0.31
CA HIS A 622 -19.32 6.46 -1.09
C HIS A 622 -18.54 5.24 -1.58
N ALA A 623 -17.26 5.43 -1.92
CA ALA A 623 -16.38 4.35 -2.34
C ALA A 623 -14.95 4.56 -1.81
N PHE A 624 -14.32 3.46 -1.39
CA PHE A 624 -12.94 3.45 -0.93
C PHE A 624 -12.11 2.48 -1.77
N ILE A 625 -10.98 2.95 -2.30
CA ILE A 625 -10.11 2.15 -3.17
C ILE A 625 -8.87 1.73 -2.37
N TRP A 626 -8.68 0.41 -2.22
CA TRP A 626 -7.58 -0.15 -1.43
C TRP A 626 -7.20 -1.58 -1.85
N ASP A 627 -6.16 -2.12 -1.20
CA ASP A 627 -5.70 -3.49 -1.39
C ASP A 627 -6.79 -4.51 -1.05
N SER A 628 -7.05 -5.46 -1.96
CA SER A 628 -8.17 -6.39 -1.86
C SER A 628 -8.11 -7.30 -0.65
N ALA A 629 -6.89 -7.71 -0.26
CA ALA A 629 -6.69 -8.55 0.90
C ALA A 629 -7.23 -7.94 2.21
N VAL A 630 -7.14 -6.61 2.35
CA VAL A 630 -7.66 -5.89 3.52
C VAL A 630 -9.16 -5.69 3.37
N LEU A 631 -9.62 -5.29 2.17
CA LEU A 631 -11.04 -5.00 1.94
C LEU A 631 -11.94 -6.24 1.97
N GLU A 632 -11.46 -7.38 1.49
CA GLU A 632 -12.17 -8.66 1.57
C GLU A 632 -12.35 -9.10 3.03
N PHE A 633 -11.31 -8.94 3.86
CA PHE A 633 -11.39 -9.20 5.29
C PHE A 633 -12.45 -8.30 5.96
N GLU A 634 -12.41 -7.00 5.72
CA GLU A 634 -13.37 -6.04 6.30
C GLU A 634 -14.81 -6.29 5.86
N ALA A 635 -15.02 -6.62 4.58
CA ALA A 635 -16.33 -6.99 4.06
C ALA A 635 -16.86 -8.28 4.70
N SER A 636 -15.98 -9.24 4.98
CA SER A 636 -16.33 -10.53 5.60
C SER A 636 -16.67 -10.43 7.08
N GLN A 637 -16.12 -9.44 7.80
CA GLN A 637 -16.25 -9.32 9.25
C GLN A 637 -17.67 -8.90 9.69
N LYS A 638 -18.25 -7.88 9.03
CA LYS A 638 -19.54 -7.28 9.46
C LYS A 638 -20.65 -7.36 8.42
N CYS A 639 -20.37 -7.83 7.20
CA CYS A 639 -21.33 -8.03 6.09
C CYS A 639 -22.17 -6.79 5.70
N ASP A 640 -21.83 -5.60 6.21
CA ASP A 640 -22.44 -4.30 5.91
C ASP A 640 -21.74 -3.59 4.74
N LEU A 641 -20.51 -4.00 4.45
CA LEU A 641 -19.69 -3.54 3.34
C LEU A 641 -19.52 -4.66 2.32
N VAL A 642 -19.36 -4.30 1.06
CA VAL A 642 -19.08 -5.24 -0.03
C VAL A 642 -17.99 -4.69 -0.92
N THR A 643 -17.12 -5.58 -1.41
CA THR A 643 -16.17 -5.26 -2.47
C THR A 643 -16.88 -5.37 -3.83
N THR A 644 -16.50 -4.51 -4.77
CA THR A 644 -17.13 -4.45 -6.10
C THR A 644 -16.11 -4.28 -7.21
N GLY A 645 -16.45 -4.83 -8.38
CA GLY A 645 -15.63 -4.83 -9.59
C GLY A 645 -14.50 -5.86 -9.59
N GLU A 646 -13.87 -6.02 -10.75
CA GLU A 646 -12.71 -6.89 -10.90
C GLU A 646 -11.45 -6.28 -10.26
N LEU A 647 -10.56 -7.16 -9.78
CA LEU A 647 -9.24 -6.79 -9.29
C LEU A 647 -8.42 -6.14 -10.41
N PHE A 648 -8.14 -4.84 -10.27
CA PHE A 648 -7.24 -4.11 -11.14
C PHE A 648 -5.90 -3.90 -10.45
N PHE A 649 -4.84 -3.57 -11.21
CA PHE A 649 -3.48 -3.45 -10.68
C PHE A 649 -3.06 -4.67 -9.84
N ARG A 650 -3.04 -5.85 -10.47
CA ARG A 650 -2.59 -7.09 -9.81
C ARG A 650 -1.13 -6.96 -9.38
N SER A 651 -0.89 -7.18 -8.10
CA SER A 651 0.42 -7.14 -7.45
C SER A 651 0.51 -8.26 -6.41
N GLY A 652 1.50 -8.19 -5.54
CA GLY A 652 1.64 -9.09 -4.41
C GLY A 652 2.34 -8.41 -3.24
N PHE A 653 2.12 -8.96 -2.05
CA PHE A 653 2.89 -8.62 -0.88
C PHE A 653 4.16 -9.46 -0.83
N GLY A 654 5.28 -8.80 -0.54
CA GLY A 654 6.59 -9.44 -0.43
C GLY A 654 7.35 -8.95 0.80
N ILE A 655 8.28 -9.76 1.26
CA ILE A 655 9.21 -9.39 2.32
C ILE A 655 10.29 -8.50 1.70
N GLY A 656 10.50 -7.32 2.30
CA GLY A 656 11.51 -6.36 1.85
C GLY A 656 12.83 -6.58 2.58
N MET A 657 13.94 -6.59 1.87
CA MET A 657 15.29 -6.67 2.43
C MET A 657 16.19 -5.63 1.78
N ARG A 658 17.29 -5.24 2.44
CA ARG A 658 18.33 -4.41 1.81
C ARG A 658 18.84 -5.11 0.54
N LYS A 659 19.24 -4.31 -0.45
CA LYS A 659 19.84 -4.85 -1.68
C LYS A 659 21.05 -5.72 -1.34
N ASP A 660 21.21 -6.79 -2.11
CA ASP A 660 22.27 -7.77 -1.96
C ASP A 660 22.28 -8.52 -0.60
N SER A 661 21.19 -8.48 0.18
CA SER A 661 21.08 -9.23 1.43
C SER A 661 21.27 -10.75 1.20
N PRO A 662 22.11 -11.43 2.02
CA PRO A 662 22.36 -12.86 1.88
C PRO A 662 21.12 -13.72 2.19
N TRP A 663 20.16 -13.18 2.95
CA TRP A 663 18.95 -13.90 3.35
C TRP A 663 17.92 -14.05 2.23
N LYS A 664 18.00 -13.24 1.17
CA LYS A 664 16.94 -13.14 0.16
C LYS A 664 16.62 -14.46 -0.52
N GLN A 665 17.64 -15.23 -0.89
CA GLN A 665 17.43 -16.52 -1.57
C GLN A 665 16.74 -17.53 -0.64
N ASN A 666 17.24 -17.64 0.60
CA ASN A 666 16.69 -18.56 1.59
C ASN A 666 15.25 -18.20 1.96
N VAL A 667 14.96 -16.91 2.18
CA VAL A 667 13.60 -16.40 2.44
C VAL A 667 12.67 -16.71 1.27
N SER A 668 13.11 -16.47 0.03
CA SER A 668 12.31 -16.74 -1.16
C SER A 668 11.99 -18.23 -1.32
N LEU A 669 12.96 -19.11 -1.09
CA LEU A 669 12.76 -20.56 -1.14
C LEU A 669 11.84 -21.04 -0.01
N ALA A 670 11.98 -20.48 1.19
CA ALA A 670 11.12 -20.80 2.33
C ALA A 670 9.65 -20.39 2.09
N ILE A 671 9.41 -19.24 1.44
CA ILE A 671 8.07 -18.80 1.04
C ILE A 671 7.48 -19.75 -0.01
N LEU A 672 8.24 -20.12 -1.04
CA LEU A 672 7.78 -21.05 -2.07
C LEU A 672 7.42 -22.42 -1.46
N LYS A 673 8.27 -22.95 -0.59
CA LYS A 673 7.98 -24.19 0.15
C LYS A 673 6.74 -24.08 1.03
N SER A 674 6.46 -22.88 1.56
CA SER A 674 5.26 -22.58 2.36
C SER A 674 3.98 -22.46 1.53
N HIS A 675 4.09 -22.18 0.23
CA HIS A 675 2.98 -22.29 -0.71
C HIS A 675 2.75 -23.76 -1.09
N GLU A 676 3.82 -24.50 -1.41
CA GLU A 676 3.74 -25.90 -1.84
C GLU A 676 3.15 -26.83 -0.77
N ASN A 677 3.45 -26.57 0.51
CA ASN A 677 2.96 -27.40 1.61
C ASN A 677 1.60 -26.96 2.17
N GLY A 678 0.94 -25.96 1.58
CA GLY A 678 -0.38 -25.46 2.01
C GLY A 678 -0.36 -24.50 3.21
N PHE A 679 0.79 -24.22 3.84
CA PHE A 679 0.86 -23.37 5.04
C PHE A 679 0.34 -21.93 4.79
N MET A 680 0.59 -21.36 3.61
CA MET A 680 0.06 -20.04 3.24
C MET A 680 -1.48 -20.04 3.10
N GLU A 681 -2.07 -21.15 2.68
CA GLU A 681 -3.54 -21.30 2.58
C GLU A 681 -4.18 -21.41 3.96
N ASP A 682 -3.54 -22.13 4.88
CA ASP A 682 -4.01 -22.26 6.27
C ASP A 682 -4.02 -20.91 6.98
N LEU A 683 -2.96 -20.11 6.80
CA LEU A 683 -2.91 -18.75 7.35
C LEU A 683 -4.00 -17.84 6.74
N ASP A 684 -4.29 -17.99 5.45
CA ASP A 684 -5.33 -17.20 4.78
C ASP A 684 -6.73 -17.52 5.33
N LYS A 685 -7.04 -18.81 5.52
CA LYS A 685 -8.29 -19.25 6.14
C LYS A 685 -8.40 -18.78 7.60
N THR A 686 -7.30 -18.84 8.34
CA THR A 686 -7.28 -18.47 9.77
C THR A 686 -7.46 -16.96 9.98
N TRP A 687 -6.77 -16.13 9.21
CA TRP A 687 -6.67 -14.69 9.46
C TRP A 687 -7.52 -13.82 8.53
N VAL A 688 -7.74 -14.22 7.28
CA VAL A 688 -8.37 -13.37 6.26
C VAL A 688 -9.79 -13.83 5.95
N ARG A 689 -9.99 -15.14 5.74
CA ARG A 689 -11.30 -15.74 5.39
C ARG A 689 -11.88 -16.53 6.56
N TYR A 690 -11.87 -15.93 7.75
CA TYR A 690 -12.41 -16.58 8.93
C TYR A 690 -13.96 -16.67 8.90
N GLN A 691 -14.64 -15.67 8.33
CA GLN A 691 -16.10 -15.60 8.32
C GLN A 691 -16.63 -15.47 6.89
N GLU A 692 -17.59 -16.31 6.51
CA GLU A 692 -18.27 -16.19 5.22
C GLU A 692 -19.59 -15.45 5.41
N CYS A 693 -19.73 -14.29 4.75
CA CYS A 693 -21.02 -13.64 4.63
C CYS A 693 -21.86 -14.40 3.60
N ASP A 694 -23.06 -14.84 3.99
CA ASP A 694 -23.97 -15.54 3.08
C ASP A 694 -24.30 -14.62 1.89
N SER A 695 -23.75 -14.96 0.73
CA SER A 695 -23.97 -14.26 -0.53
C SER A 695 -25.26 -14.73 -1.15
N ARG A 696 -26.35 -14.73 -0.37
CA ARG A 696 -27.70 -14.83 -0.93
C ARG A 696 -27.88 -13.62 -1.84
N SER A 697 -27.55 -13.85 -3.11
CA SER A 697 -27.88 -13.04 -4.27
C SER A 697 -29.26 -12.48 -4.00
N ASN A 698 -29.36 -11.16 -3.92
CA ASN A 698 -30.60 -10.43 -3.69
C ASN A 698 -31.74 -11.15 -4.42
N ALA A 699 -32.48 -11.99 -3.70
CA ALA A 699 -33.67 -12.60 -4.27
C ALA A 699 -34.54 -11.42 -4.72
N PRO A 700 -35.20 -11.50 -5.89
CA PRO A 700 -36.06 -10.42 -6.36
C PRO A 700 -36.95 -10.03 -5.19
N ALA A 701 -37.00 -8.73 -4.86
CA ALA A 701 -37.56 -8.21 -3.62
C ALA A 701 -38.87 -8.93 -3.28
N THR A 702 -38.78 -9.95 -2.44
CA THR A 702 -39.97 -10.69 -2.03
C THR A 702 -40.75 -9.71 -1.19
N LEU A 703 -42.05 -9.53 -1.48
CA LEU A 703 -42.91 -8.67 -0.67
C LEU A 703 -42.74 -9.07 0.81
N THR A 704 -42.04 -8.24 1.57
CA THR A 704 -41.81 -8.49 3.00
C THR A 704 -43.07 -8.11 3.76
N PHE A 705 -43.15 -8.55 5.02
CA PHE A 705 -44.21 -8.11 5.93
C PHE A 705 -44.28 -6.57 6.02
N GLU A 706 -43.13 -5.89 5.95
CA GLU A 706 -43.07 -4.42 5.99
C GLU A 706 -43.72 -3.77 4.76
N ASN A 707 -43.52 -4.31 3.55
CA ASN A 707 -44.14 -3.79 2.32
C ASN A 707 -45.67 -3.92 2.33
N MET A 708 -46.21 -4.96 2.99
CA MET A 708 -47.65 -5.20 3.09
C MET A 708 -48.28 -4.66 4.38
N ALA A 709 -47.49 -4.11 5.30
CA ALA A 709 -47.96 -3.62 6.59
C ALA A 709 -49.06 -2.54 6.46
N GLY A 710 -48.98 -1.69 5.43
CA GLY A 710 -50.00 -0.67 5.14
C GLY A 710 -51.40 -1.26 4.92
N VAL A 711 -51.50 -2.44 4.29
CA VAL A 711 -52.77 -3.14 4.05
C VAL A 711 -53.39 -3.63 5.36
N PHE A 712 -52.57 -4.21 6.25
CA PHE A 712 -53.05 -4.66 7.57
C PHE A 712 -53.48 -3.50 8.47
N MET A 713 -52.77 -2.37 8.43
CA MET A 713 -53.14 -1.16 9.16
C MET A 713 -54.49 -0.60 8.67
N LEU A 714 -54.77 -0.67 7.37
CA LEU A 714 -56.06 -0.27 6.81
C LEU A 714 -57.20 -1.16 7.32
N VAL A 715 -57.00 -2.48 7.38
CA VAL A 715 -57.98 -3.41 7.94
C VAL A 715 -58.24 -3.12 9.43
N ALA A 716 -57.18 -2.88 10.21
CA ALA A 716 -57.31 -2.51 11.62
C ALA A 716 -58.10 -1.20 11.79
N GLY A 717 -57.81 -0.18 10.97
CA GLY A 717 -58.57 1.07 10.93
C GLY A 717 -60.05 0.85 10.56
N GLY A 718 -60.32 -0.05 9.60
CA GLY A 718 -61.67 -0.45 9.22
C GLY A 718 -62.46 -1.10 10.36
N ILE A 719 -61.82 -1.96 11.16
CA ILE A 719 -62.45 -2.57 12.35
C ILE A 719 -62.80 -1.50 13.39
N VAL A 720 -61.89 -0.56 13.67
CA VAL A 720 -62.13 0.54 14.61
C VAL A 720 -63.28 1.42 14.13
N ALA A 721 -63.31 1.76 12.84
CA ALA A 721 -64.41 2.50 12.23
C ALA A 721 -65.74 1.72 12.32
N GLY A 722 -65.72 0.40 12.11
CA GLY A 722 -66.89 -0.46 12.27
C GLY A 722 -67.43 -0.45 13.70
N ILE A 723 -66.56 -0.51 14.71
CA ILE A 723 -66.94 -0.37 16.13
C ILE A 723 -67.59 1.00 16.38
N PHE A 724 -67.07 2.06 15.77
CA PHE A 724 -67.68 3.39 15.90
C PHE A 724 -69.05 3.47 15.20
N LEU A 725 -69.18 2.91 14.01
CA LEU A 725 -70.42 2.89 13.24
C LEU A 725 -71.52 2.08 13.95
N ILE A 726 -71.22 0.95 14.58
CA ILE A 726 -72.24 0.19 15.34
C ILE A 726 -72.78 1.00 16.53
N PHE A 727 -71.95 1.80 17.21
CA PHE A 727 -72.44 2.71 18.26
C PHE A 727 -73.37 3.78 17.68
N ILE A 728 -73.02 4.35 16.52
CA ILE A 728 -73.88 5.31 15.82
C ILE A 728 -75.19 4.67 15.39
N GLU A 729 -75.18 3.46 14.83
CA GLU A 729 -76.39 2.74 14.42
C GLU A 729 -77.30 2.43 15.60
N ILE A 730 -76.75 1.97 16.72
CA ILE A 730 -77.50 1.73 17.95
C ILE A 730 -78.13 3.03 18.44
N ALA A 731 -77.38 4.14 18.47
CA ALA A 731 -77.89 5.45 18.87
C ALA A 731 -78.99 5.95 17.91
N TYR A 732 -78.77 5.83 16.60
CA TYR A 732 -79.72 6.24 15.56
C TYR A 732 -81.01 5.41 15.62
N LYS A 733 -80.90 4.08 15.75
CA LYS A 733 -82.05 3.17 15.89
C LYS A 733 -82.81 3.47 17.17
N ARG A 734 -82.12 3.64 18.30
CA ARG A 734 -82.74 4.01 19.58
C ARG A 734 -83.47 5.35 19.51
N HIS A 735 -82.90 6.35 18.83
CA HIS A 735 -83.55 7.65 18.64
C HIS A 735 -84.76 7.55 17.71
N LYS A 736 -84.66 6.79 16.60
CA LYS A 736 -85.78 6.54 15.69
C LYS A 736 -86.92 5.79 16.37
N ASP A 737 -86.62 4.79 17.19
CA ASP A 737 -87.60 4.03 17.96
C ASP A 737 -88.24 4.87 19.06
N ALA A 738 -87.47 5.73 19.73
CA ALA A 738 -88.02 6.71 20.68
C ALA A 738 -88.97 7.70 20.00
N ARG A 739 -88.61 8.19 18.80
CA ARG A 739 -89.45 9.10 18.00
C ARG A 739 -90.71 8.39 17.47
N ARG A 740 -90.62 7.13 17.07
CA ARG A 740 -91.79 6.30 16.70
C ARG A 740 -92.72 6.09 17.89
N LYS A 741 -92.19 5.78 19.08
CA LYS A 741 -92.98 5.64 20.31
C LYS A 741 -93.67 6.95 20.69
N GLN A 742 -92.99 8.10 20.58
CA GLN A 742 -93.61 9.41 20.78
C GLN A 742 -94.72 9.70 19.75
N MET A 743 -94.49 9.38 18.47
CA MET A 743 -95.47 9.59 17.41
C MET A 743 -96.70 8.67 17.56
N GLN A 744 -96.51 7.42 18.03
CA GLN A 744 -97.61 6.50 18.36
C GLN A 744 -98.42 6.98 19.57
N LEU A 745 -97.76 7.50 20.62
CA LEU A 745 -98.45 8.10 21.78
C LEU A 745 -99.23 9.37 21.39
N ALA A 746 -98.67 10.21 20.51
CA ALA A 746 -99.37 11.37 19.96
C ALA A 746 -100.59 10.97 19.12
N PHE A 747 -100.48 9.92 18.28
CA PHE A 747 -101.59 9.41 17.49
C PHE A 747 -102.69 8.79 18.37
N ALA A 748 -102.32 8.10 19.45
CA ALA A 748 -103.25 7.58 20.44
C ALA A 748 -103.99 8.72 21.19
N ALA A 749 -103.29 9.77 21.60
CA ALA A 749 -103.89 10.94 22.24
C ALA A 749 -104.84 11.70 21.29
N VAL A 750 -104.49 11.85 20.01
CA VAL A 750 -105.36 12.45 18.98
C VAL A 750 -106.60 11.60 18.74
N ASN A 751 -106.49 10.27 18.75
CA ASN A 751 -107.65 9.39 18.60
C ASN A 751 -108.58 9.41 19.83
N VAL A 752 -108.04 9.58 21.05
CA VAL A 752 -108.83 9.79 22.27
C VAL A 752 -109.53 11.15 22.25
N TRP A 753 -108.84 12.22 21.83
CA TRP A 753 -109.44 13.55 21.67
C TRP A 753 -110.56 13.57 20.61
N ARG A 754 -110.36 12.86 19.48
CA ARG A 754 -111.38 12.67 18.43
C ARG A 754 -112.61 11.90 18.93
N LYS A 755 -112.43 10.96 19.86
CA LYS A 755 -113.54 10.20 20.47
C LYS A 755 -114.40 11.08 21.38
N ASN A 756 -113.79 11.93 22.19
CA ASN A 756 -114.52 12.83 23.09
C ASN A 756 -115.31 13.93 22.34
N LEU A 757 -114.81 14.41 21.19
CA LEU A 757 -115.55 15.36 20.33
C LEU A 757 -116.74 14.73 19.59
N GLN A 758 -116.71 13.40 19.36
CA GLN A 758 -117.84 12.68 18.77
C GLN A 758 -118.96 12.40 19.79
N GLU A 759 -118.69 12.40 21.09
CA GLU A 759 -119.72 12.27 22.14
C GLU A 759 -120.44 13.61 22.42
N GLU A 760 -119.79 14.77 22.28
CA GLU A 760 -120.43 16.09 22.48
C GLU A 760 -121.33 16.55 21.32
N THR A 761 -121.35 15.85 20.18
CA THR A 761 -122.23 16.18 19.05
C THR A 761 -123.50 15.31 18.99
N SER A 762 -123.70 14.42 19.96
CA SER A 762 -124.84 13.49 20.03
C SER A 762 -125.84 13.75 21.18
N ASP A 763 -125.80 14.91 21.82
CA ASP A 763 -126.88 15.37 22.72
C ASP A 763 -127.46 16.71 22.22
N HIS A 764 -128.35 16.58 21.23
CA HIS A 764 -129.52 17.44 21.07
C HIS A 764 -130.79 16.60 21.25
#